data_AF-A0A4U8U7A2-F1
#
_entry.id   AF-A0A4U8U7A2-F1
#
_cell.length_a   1.000
_cell.length_b   1.000
_cell.length_c   1.000
_cell.angle_alpha   90.00
_cell.angle_beta   90.00
_cell.angle_gamma   90.00
#
_symmetry.space_group_name_H-M   'P 1'
#
loop_
_entity.id
_entity.type
_entity.pdbx_description
1 polymer ?
#
loop_
_entity_poly.entity_id
_entity_poly.type
_entity_poly.pdbx_seq_one_letter_code
_entity_poly.pdbx_strand_id
1 'polypeptide(L)'
;MSERISFKIKALQSDATTPIPNAEIQLENINLGQKYKTNDNGIASFEIESTQHLKSFRAKLIHKDYQEYPIADRPITLNSIRRREKPLELRFREKLDNFAVQQIKLEPQTIILKDANNEVITKNFYKRGDTLTLTADIESNKAQESEIKWAYKILSLADIILLQQRDSKTYNPLNKIILNPDINNIPSELKQILKDEDNNAYFSNQSAHTIKDFKNNTQELESLYKGKTLTITIHENLENTKQQVAIAIFAYIYEPNYEVCYIIHLNDYPQITIDCTLAETLRAYTRQDNIATLGWGVSYVCQRLWHDNPSNAKELSELIYIDSHSPDFIESIPNETMQSIVKEVLPRIVLQEFSIDKKQPRHKARFYVELDWDRFYMQFPIMQELEKEYKNLRERFGRESDFQKQFKDFINDTLPDIENIENSQEYTMALNIQAMRENKTKNKEVFKLYKKEESLAESHRTIQDLQKPSEIIDNNLYFQRFDINTNVFLQYLGLSKLDAFPLSKSPIQHKNEILHKFHSNPKYKQNFALYSISGAFNIFYIPSHIQISRVTKTYDYHFSFLYAACKKVRAFIIDTVNFNNDDDSDQPIGVWDYENVGFDLFYSIIQYRQSRIFGGKSSSPVPFSFFLYNSHFKKSQTHFNLGLDFFLYSSTFLDIASEE
;
A
#
# COMPACT_ATOMS: atom_id res chain seq x y z
N MET A 1 -36.53 -17.75 -59.73
CA MET A 1 -35.25 -18.10 -59.07
C MET A 1 -34.81 -16.88 -58.27
N SER A 2 -34.28 -17.05 -57.05
CA SER A 2 -33.66 -15.93 -56.34
C SER A 2 -32.30 -15.62 -56.97
N GLU A 3 -32.04 -14.34 -57.28
CA GLU A 3 -30.70 -13.88 -57.66
C GLU A 3 -29.76 -14.09 -56.47
N ARG A 4 -28.54 -14.58 -56.71
CA ARG A 4 -27.52 -14.80 -55.68
C ARG A 4 -26.34 -13.88 -55.89
N ILE A 5 -25.79 -13.39 -54.79
CA ILE A 5 -24.53 -12.65 -54.71
C ILE A 5 -23.47 -13.64 -54.24
N SER A 6 -22.48 -13.90 -55.09
CA SER A 6 -21.28 -14.65 -54.72
C SER A 6 -20.17 -13.70 -54.27
N PHE A 7 -19.36 -14.15 -53.31
CA PHE A 7 -18.19 -13.41 -52.82
C PHE A 7 -17.14 -14.36 -52.23
N LYS A 8 -15.95 -13.82 -51.94
CA LYS A 8 -14.80 -14.60 -51.47
C LYS A 8 -14.19 -13.95 -50.23
N ILE A 9 -13.82 -14.77 -49.26
CA ILE A 9 -13.02 -14.37 -48.09
C ILE A 9 -11.67 -15.07 -48.20
N LYS A 10 -10.57 -14.36 -47.94
CA LYS A 10 -9.22 -14.93 -47.83
C LYS A 10 -8.76 -14.86 -46.37
N ALA A 11 -8.55 -16.02 -45.73
CA ALA A 11 -7.91 -16.09 -44.44
C ALA A 11 -6.38 -16.00 -44.60
N LEU A 12 -5.77 -15.13 -43.80
CA LEU A 12 -4.35 -14.83 -43.76
C LEU A 12 -3.82 -14.94 -42.33
N GLN A 13 -2.53 -15.22 -42.19
CA GLN A 13 -1.80 -15.05 -40.94
C GLN A 13 -1.72 -13.56 -40.53
N SER A 14 -1.26 -13.30 -39.31
CA SER A 14 -1.22 -11.95 -38.70
C SER A 14 -0.20 -11.02 -39.37
N ASP A 15 0.98 -11.56 -39.64
CA ASP A 15 2.19 -10.87 -40.12
C ASP A 15 2.24 -10.73 -41.66
N ALA A 16 1.91 -11.79 -42.38
CA ALA A 16 2.28 -11.98 -43.78
C ALA A 16 1.11 -11.95 -44.79
N THR A 17 1.45 -12.11 -46.07
CA THR A 17 0.49 -12.46 -47.15
C THR A 17 0.19 -13.97 -47.21
N THR A 18 0.81 -14.75 -46.33
CA THR A 18 0.68 -16.21 -46.19
C THR A 18 -0.78 -16.59 -45.95
N PRO A 19 -1.38 -17.43 -46.81
CA PRO A 19 -2.74 -17.89 -46.62
C PRO A 19 -2.86 -18.98 -45.55
N ILE A 20 -4.03 -19.11 -44.95
CA ILE A 20 -4.37 -20.23 -44.04
C ILE A 20 -5.20 -21.25 -44.83
N PRO A 21 -4.63 -22.38 -45.31
CA PRO A 21 -5.34 -23.39 -46.08
C PRO A 21 -6.12 -24.37 -45.20
N ASN A 22 -7.12 -25.05 -45.77
CA ASN A 22 -7.94 -26.11 -45.14
C ASN A 22 -8.74 -25.74 -43.88
N ALA A 23 -8.68 -24.49 -43.41
CA ALA A 23 -9.46 -23.96 -42.29
C ALA A 23 -10.91 -23.66 -42.70
N GLU A 24 -11.87 -23.84 -41.80
CA GLU A 24 -13.29 -23.63 -42.08
C GLU A 24 -13.72 -22.21 -41.68
N ILE A 25 -14.21 -21.41 -42.63
CA ILE A 25 -14.78 -20.08 -42.33
C ILE A 25 -16.30 -20.21 -42.21
N GLN A 26 -16.83 -19.85 -41.05
CA GLN A 26 -18.26 -19.74 -40.75
C GLN A 26 -18.72 -18.28 -40.84
N LEU A 27 -19.87 -18.01 -41.45
CA LEU A 27 -20.54 -16.71 -41.41
C LEU A 27 -21.60 -16.67 -40.31
N GLU A 28 -21.61 -15.62 -39.50
CA GLU A 28 -22.63 -15.41 -38.47
C GLU A 28 -23.71 -14.43 -38.94
N ASN A 29 -24.95 -14.60 -38.46
CA ASN A 29 -26.13 -13.76 -38.73
C ASN A 29 -26.72 -13.78 -40.16
N ILE A 30 -26.21 -14.59 -41.10
CA ILE A 30 -26.84 -14.82 -42.42
C ILE A 30 -27.02 -16.31 -42.71
N ASN A 31 -28.15 -16.67 -43.36
CA ASN A 31 -28.57 -17.99 -43.84
C ASN A 31 -27.86 -19.20 -43.20
N LEU A 32 -28.31 -19.58 -42.00
CA LEU A 32 -27.99 -20.83 -41.31
C LEU A 32 -26.50 -21.08 -41.05
N GLY A 33 -25.69 -20.02 -40.93
CA GLY A 33 -24.32 -20.16 -40.42
C GLY A 33 -23.35 -20.75 -41.45
N GLN A 34 -23.47 -20.36 -42.72
CA GLN A 34 -22.73 -20.96 -43.85
C GLN A 34 -21.25 -21.21 -43.54
N LYS A 35 -20.79 -22.42 -43.82
CA LYS A 35 -19.41 -22.87 -43.58
C LYS A 35 -18.77 -23.34 -44.87
N TYR A 36 -17.56 -22.85 -45.15
CA TYR A 36 -16.75 -23.31 -46.28
C TYR A 36 -15.28 -23.37 -45.90
N LYS A 37 -14.58 -24.43 -46.35
CA LYS A 37 -13.13 -24.55 -46.17
C LYS A 37 -12.36 -23.65 -47.13
N THR A 38 -11.21 -23.15 -46.67
CA THR A 38 -10.24 -22.45 -47.50
C THR A 38 -9.43 -23.41 -48.35
N ASN A 39 -9.17 -23.02 -49.61
CA ASN A 39 -8.22 -23.72 -50.48
C ASN A 39 -6.76 -23.37 -50.13
N ASP A 40 -5.80 -23.88 -50.91
CA ASP A 40 -4.35 -23.65 -50.71
C ASP A 40 -3.95 -22.16 -50.75
N ASN A 41 -4.77 -21.33 -51.40
CA ASN A 41 -4.61 -19.87 -51.45
C ASN A 41 -5.34 -19.14 -50.30
N GLY A 42 -5.83 -19.87 -49.29
CA GLY A 42 -6.55 -19.37 -48.12
C GLY A 42 -7.96 -18.86 -48.44
N ILE A 43 -8.51 -19.16 -49.61
CA ILE A 43 -9.78 -18.58 -50.08
C ILE A 43 -10.95 -19.55 -49.85
N ALA A 44 -11.99 -19.07 -49.18
CA ALA A 44 -13.32 -19.66 -49.16
C ALA A 44 -14.29 -18.81 -50.01
N SER A 45 -15.27 -19.45 -50.65
CA SER A 45 -16.27 -18.79 -51.51
C SER A 45 -17.69 -19.04 -50.97
N PHE A 46 -18.53 -18.01 -50.99
CA PHE A 46 -19.86 -18.00 -50.39
C PHE A 46 -20.92 -17.51 -51.37
N GLU A 47 -22.17 -17.97 -51.22
CA GLU A 47 -23.33 -17.50 -51.99
C GLU A 47 -24.49 -17.13 -51.05
N ILE A 48 -25.00 -15.90 -51.18
CA ILE A 48 -26.13 -15.39 -50.38
C ILE A 48 -27.21 -14.83 -51.32
N GLU A 49 -28.49 -14.97 -50.97
CA GLU A 49 -29.59 -14.41 -51.76
C GLU A 49 -29.54 -12.87 -51.80
N SER A 50 -29.82 -12.29 -52.97
CA SER A 50 -29.72 -10.84 -53.18
C SER A 50 -30.68 -10.03 -52.30
N THR A 51 -31.78 -10.64 -51.84
CA THR A 51 -32.71 -10.10 -50.84
C THR A 51 -32.04 -9.75 -49.52
N GLN A 52 -30.90 -10.37 -49.18
CA GLN A 52 -30.24 -10.22 -47.89
C GLN A 52 -29.02 -9.26 -47.92
N HIS A 53 -28.81 -8.54 -49.03
CA HIS A 53 -27.60 -7.73 -49.26
C HIS A 53 -27.35 -6.57 -48.26
N LEU A 54 -28.36 -6.16 -47.50
CA LEU A 54 -28.25 -5.16 -46.44
C LEU A 54 -27.96 -5.75 -45.05
N LYS A 55 -28.02 -7.08 -44.89
CA LYS A 55 -27.62 -7.72 -43.62
C LYS A 55 -26.11 -7.63 -43.44
N SER A 56 -25.69 -7.46 -42.19
CA SER A 56 -24.31 -7.61 -41.77
C SER A 56 -24.04 -9.02 -41.26
N PHE A 57 -22.84 -9.52 -41.53
CA PHE A 57 -22.32 -10.78 -40.98
C PHE A 57 -21.04 -10.52 -40.17
N ARG A 58 -20.67 -11.47 -39.31
CA ARG A 58 -19.26 -11.65 -38.88
C ARG A 58 -18.71 -12.90 -39.54
N ALA A 59 -17.40 -13.00 -39.66
CA ALA A 59 -16.72 -14.17 -40.21
C ALA A 59 -15.82 -14.78 -39.13
N LYS A 60 -16.14 -16.01 -38.75
CA LYS A 60 -15.48 -16.81 -37.72
C LYS A 60 -14.59 -17.86 -38.37
N LEU A 61 -13.35 -18.00 -37.92
CA LEU A 61 -12.43 -19.05 -38.36
C LEU A 61 -12.50 -20.23 -37.39
N ILE A 62 -12.77 -21.42 -37.94
CA ILE A 62 -12.75 -22.70 -37.24
C ILE A 62 -11.46 -23.40 -37.67
N HIS A 63 -10.44 -23.24 -36.82
CA HIS A 63 -9.17 -23.92 -36.92
C HIS A 63 -8.68 -24.29 -35.51
N LYS A 64 -7.80 -25.29 -35.42
CA LYS A 64 -7.14 -25.66 -34.15
C LYS A 64 -6.08 -24.62 -33.75
N ASP A 65 -5.33 -24.10 -34.72
CA ASP A 65 -4.15 -23.27 -34.47
C ASP A 65 -4.41 -21.75 -34.60
N TYR A 66 -5.62 -21.29 -34.97
CA TYR A 66 -5.91 -19.86 -35.18
C TYR A 66 -7.11 -19.37 -34.36
N GLN A 67 -7.03 -18.11 -33.91
CA GLN A 67 -8.08 -17.42 -33.17
C GLN A 67 -9.37 -17.32 -33.98
N GLU A 68 -10.50 -17.36 -33.27
CA GLU A 68 -11.80 -17.56 -33.92
C GLU A 68 -12.33 -16.32 -34.64
N TYR A 69 -11.87 -15.13 -34.25
CA TYR A 69 -12.24 -13.86 -34.88
C TYR A 69 -10.99 -13.14 -35.43
N PRO A 70 -11.11 -12.37 -36.52
CA PRO A 70 -9.96 -11.71 -37.13
C PRO A 70 -9.49 -10.51 -36.29
N ILE A 71 -8.25 -10.08 -36.51
CA ILE A 71 -7.61 -8.94 -35.82
C ILE A 71 -8.45 -7.65 -35.91
N ALA A 72 -9.21 -7.50 -36.99
CA ALA A 72 -10.15 -6.40 -37.21
C ALA A 72 -11.61 -6.91 -37.26
N ASP A 73 -12.03 -7.66 -36.24
CA ASP A 73 -13.42 -8.11 -36.12
C ASP A 73 -14.40 -6.93 -36.07
N ARG A 74 -15.40 -7.00 -36.95
CA ARG A 74 -16.46 -6.00 -37.11
C ARG A 74 -17.58 -6.58 -37.97
N PRO A 75 -18.83 -6.12 -37.80
CA PRO A 75 -19.91 -6.46 -38.74
C PRO A 75 -19.58 -5.98 -40.16
N ILE A 76 -19.73 -6.87 -41.14
CA ILE A 76 -19.48 -6.63 -42.57
C ILE A 76 -20.81 -6.67 -43.31
N THR A 77 -21.25 -5.56 -43.90
CA THR A 77 -22.47 -5.49 -44.72
C THR A 77 -22.21 -6.01 -46.14
N LEU A 78 -22.98 -6.98 -46.62
CA LEU A 78 -22.73 -7.64 -47.91
C LEU A 78 -22.65 -6.68 -49.11
N ASN A 79 -23.44 -5.60 -49.11
CA ASN A 79 -23.40 -4.57 -50.15
C ASN A 79 -22.01 -3.91 -50.31
N SER A 80 -21.19 -3.86 -49.26
CA SER A 80 -19.82 -3.31 -49.30
C SER A 80 -18.80 -4.17 -50.06
N ILE A 81 -19.16 -5.43 -50.34
CA ILE A 81 -18.30 -6.40 -51.05
C ILE A 81 -18.90 -6.91 -52.37
N ARG A 82 -20.19 -6.63 -52.67
CA ARG A 82 -20.91 -7.02 -53.90
C ARG A 82 -20.21 -6.59 -55.22
N ARG A 83 -19.29 -5.62 -55.18
CA ARG A 83 -18.54 -5.11 -56.34
C ARG A 83 -17.01 -5.25 -56.24
N ARG A 84 -16.49 -6.10 -55.33
CA ARG A 84 -15.04 -6.31 -55.21
C ARG A 84 -14.55 -7.40 -56.16
N GLU A 85 -13.57 -7.06 -57.01
CA GLU A 85 -12.83 -8.03 -57.83
C GLU A 85 -11.89 -8.92 -56.99
N LYS A 86 -11.38 -8.38 -55.87
CA LYS A 86 -10.47 -9.08 -54.94
C LYS A 86 -11.23 -9.63 -53.72
N PRO A 87 -10.83 -10.80 -53.18
CA PRO A 87 -11.40 -11.32 -51.94
C PRO A 87 -11.37 -10.33 -50.78
N LEU A 88 -12.28 -10.51 -49.82
CA LEU A 88 -12.18 -9.86 -48.51
C LEU A 88 -11.08 -10.56 -47.70
N GLU A 89 -9.92 -9.91 -47.58
CA GLU A 89 -8.83 -10.42 -46.74
C GLU A 89 -9.14 -10.18 -45.25
N LEU A 90 -9.05 -11.24 -44.46
CA LEU A 90 -9.18 -11.24 -43.00
C LEU A 90 -7.95 -11.92 -42.41
N ARG A 91 -7.28 -11.23 -41.48
CA ARG A 91 -6.08 -11.73 -40.78
C ARG A 91 -6.45 -12.30 -39.42
N PHE A 92 -5.92 -13.46 -39.09
CA PHE A 92 -6.14 -14.15 -37.82
C PHE A 92 -4.80 -14.36 -37.10
N ARG A 93 -4.79 -14.23 -35.76
CA ARG A 93 -3.65 -14.59 -34.92
C ARG A 93 -3.69 -16.08 -34.60
N GLU A 94 -2.57 -16.65 -34.17
CA GLU A 94 -2.53 -18.04 -33.72
C GLU A 94 -3.21 -18.20 -32.35
N LYS A 95 -3.78 -19.38 -32.09
CA LYS A 95 -4.40 -19.72 -30.80
C LYS A 95 -3.30 -19.97 -29.78
N LEU A 96 -3.04 -18.95 -28.96
CA LEU A 96 -2.14 -18.98 -27.80
C LEU A 96 -2.71 -19.81 -26.63
N ASP A 97 -3.80 -20.56 -26.84
CA ASP A 97 -4.63 -21.29 -25.86
C ASP A 97 -3.89 -22.47 -25.14
N ASN A 98 -2.56 -22.48 -25.17
CA ASN A 98 -1.66 -23.40 -24.48
C ASN A 98 -0.35 -22.67 -24.18
N PHE A 99 -0.29 -21.87 -23.11
CA PHE A 99 0.97 -21.32 -22.63
C PHE A 99 1.90 -22.47 -22.23
N ALA A 100 3.00 -22.63 -22.96
CA ALA A 100 3.98 -23.67 -22.68
C ALA A 100 4.83 -23.34 -21.45
N VAL A 101 4.98 -22.04 -21.14
CA VAL A 101 5.36 -21.53 -19.82
C VAL A 101 4.08 -21.37 -19.00
N GLN A 102 4.00 -21.99 -17.83
CA GLN A 102 2.84 -21.92 -16.94
C GLN A 102 2.99 -20.85 -15.85
N GLN A 103 4.22 -20.58 -15.41
CA GLN A 103 4.55 -19.56 -14.43
C GLN A 103 5.99 -19.10 -14.65
N ILE A 104 6.34 -17.90 -14.18
CA ILE A 104 7.73 -17.50 -13.96
C ILE A 104 7.92 -17.33 -12.45
N LYS A 105 8.95 -17.96 -11.90
CA LYS A 105 9.30 -17.94 -10.47
C LYS A 105 10.63 -17.22 -10.28
N LEU A 106 10.66 -16.20 -9.42
CA LEU A 106 11.90 -15.56 -9.00
C LEU A 106 12.49 -16.36 -7.83
N GLU A 107 13.78 -16.68 -7.89
CA GLU A 107 14.52 -17.26 -6.77
C GLU A 107 14.62 -16.24 -5.62
N PRO A 108 14.29 -16.64 -4.37
CA PRO A 108 14.28 -15.72 -3.24
C PRO A 108 15.70 -15.26 -2.90
N GLN A 109 15.93 -13.94 -2.88
CA GLN A 109 17.14 -13.40 -2.27
C GLN A 109 17.02 -13.56 -0.75
N THR A 110 17.89 -14.35 -0.14
CA THR A 110 17.91 -14.52 1.31
C THR A 110 19.00 -13.69 1.97
N ILE A 111 18.70 -13.14 3.14
CA ILE A 111 19.67 -12.56 4.07
C ILE A 111 19.71 -13.42 5.34
N ILE A 112 20.90 -13.59 5.90
CA ILE A 112 21.11 -14.25 7.19
C ILE A 112 21.29 -13.15 8.25
N LEU A 113 20.42 -13.13 9.26
CA LEU A 113 20.61 -12.29 10.42
C LEU A 113 21.84 -12.75 11.21
N LYS A 114 22.77 -11.84 11.52
CA LYS A 114 23.99 -12.15 12.27
C LYS A 114 23.76 -12.17 13.80
N ASP A 115 22.64 -12.75 14.21
CA ASP A 115 22.27 -12.93 15.62
C ASP A 115 22.62 -14.35 16.11
N ALA A 116 22.12 -14.73 17.30
CA ALA A 116 22.42 -16.03 17.89
C ALA A 116 21.79 -17.23 17.15
N ASN A 117 20.74 -17.00 16.34
CA ASN A 117 19.96 -18.04 15.67
C ASN A 117 20.34 -18.21 14.19
N ASN A 118 21.00 -17.21 13.58
CA ASN A 118 21.26 -17.16 12.13
C ASN A 118 19.98 -17.25 11.29
N GLU A 119 18.92 -16.57 11.75
CA GLU A 119 17.60 -16.51 11.10
C GLU A 119 17.70 -16.11 9.63
N VAL A 120 16.98 -16.83 8.77
CA VAL A 120 16.96 -16.62 7.32
C VAL A 120 15.70 -15.87 6.94
N ILE A 121 15.87 -14.69 6.32
CA ILE A 121 14.78 -13.85 5.83
C ILE A 121 14.86 -13.80 4.31
N THR A 122 13.74 -14.07 3.63
CA THR A 122 13.60 -13.72 2.21
C THR A 122 13.33 -12.22 2.09
N LYS A 123 14.21 -11.54 1.36
CA LYS A 123 14.13 -10.12 1.00
C LYS A 123 13.17 -9.97 -0.20
N ASN A 124 12.15 -9.15 -0.05
CA ASN A 124 11.09 -8.94 -1.05
C ASN A 124 11.18 -7.57 -1.76
N PHE A 125 11.92 -6.61 -1.20
CA PHE A 125 12.27 -5.40 -1.95
C PHE A 125 13.39 -5.68 -2.96
N TYR A 126 13.39 -4.99 -4.10
CA TYR A 126 14.51 -5.04 -5.04
C TYR A 126 15.04 -3.63 -5.32
N LYS A 127 16.34 -3.52 -5.62
CA LYS A 127 17.02 -2.26 -5.90
C LYS A 127 17.96 -2.35 -7.10
N ARG A 128 18.40 -1.18 -7.58
CA ARG A 128 19.41 -1.05 -8.63
C ARG A 128 20.72 -1.74 -8.19
N GLY A 129 21.36 -2.49 -9.09
CA GLY A 129 22.53 -3.31 -8.81
C GLY A 129 22.25 -4.72 -8.22
N ASP A 130 21.02 -5.04 -7.81
CA ASP A 130 20.70 -6.42 -7.39
C ASP A 130 20.84 -7.39 -8.58
N THR A 131 21.17 -8.66 -8.31
CA THR A 131 21.15 -9.73 -9.32
C THR A 131 20.09 -10.76 -8.95
N LEU A 132 19.25 -11.12 -9.92
CA LEU A 132 18.08 -11.96 -9.77
C LEU A 132 18.19 -13.18 -10.67
N THR A 133 17.70 -14.33 -10.20
CA THR A 133 17.56 -15.53 -11.03
C THR A 133 16.09 -15.88 -11.14
N LEU A 134 15.54 -15.90 -12.35
CA LEU A 134 14.18 -16.33 -12.62
C LEU A 134 14.20 -17.69 -13.29
N THR A 135 13.24 -18.55 -12.98
CA THR A 135 13.04 -19.84 -13.62
C THR A 135 11.62 -19.92 -14.17
N ALA A 136 11.51 -20.24 -15.45
CA ALA A 136 10.25 -20.53 -16.12
C ALA A 136 9.78 -21.94 -15.72
N ASP A 137 8.56 -22.04 -15.20
CA ASP A 137 7.87 -23.31 -15.06
C ASP A 137 7.22 -23.66 -16.40
N ILE A 138 7.43 -24.88 -16.88
CA ILE A 138 7.00 -25.29 -18.23
C ILE A 138 6.26 -26.62 -18.24
N GLU A 139 5.25 -26.70 -19.10
CA GLU A 139 4.59 -27.97 -19.38
C GLU A 139 5.46 -28.77 -20.37
N SER A 140 6.18 -29.77 -19.88
CA SER A 140 7.21 -30.52 -20.63
C SER A 140 6.69 -31.31 -21.85
N ASN A 141 5.37 -31.36 -22.03
CA ASN A 141 4.66 -31.91 -23.20
C ASN A 141 4.49 -30.88 -24.35
N LYS A 142 4.66 -29.57 -24.07
CA LYS A 142 4.47 -28.44 -24.99
C LYS A 142 5.78 -27.74 -25.37
N ALA A 143 6.86 -27.98 -24.61
CA ALA A 143 8.13 -27.26 -24.77
C ALA A 143 9.35 -28.02 -24.27
N GLN A 144 10.51 -27.69 -24.84
CA GLN A 144 11.83 -27.97 -24.28
C GLN A 144 12.47 -26.72 -23.66
N GLU A 145 13.34 -26.92 -22.68
CA GLU A 145 14.00 -25.85 -21.92
C GLU A 145 14.86 -24.92 -22.79
N SER A 146 15.34 -25.41 -23.94
CA SER A 146 16.13 -24.69 -24.93
C SER A 146 15.32 -23.86 -25.93
N GLU A 147 14.00 -23.95 -25.91
CA GLU A 147 13.10 -23.16 -26.77
C GLU A 147 12.65 -21.85 -26.12
N ILE A 148 12.76 -21.77 -24.80
CA ILE A 148 12.34 -20.63 -23.97
C ILE A 148 13.26 -19.43 -24.21
N LYS A 149 12.67 -18.36 -24.76
CA LYS A 149 13.24 -17.03 -24.94
C LYS A 149 12.77 -16.12 -23.80
N TRP A 150 13.45 -15.00 -23.58
CA TRP A 150 13.08 -14.03 -22.56
C TRP A 150 12.99 -12.58 -23.09
N ALA A 151 12.07 -11.81 -22.52
CA ALA A 151 11.83 -10.41 -22.85
C ALA A 151 11.43 -9.60 -21.59
N TYR A 152 11.54 -8.28 -21.67
CA TYR A 152 11.12 -7.37 -20.60
C TYR A 152 10.50 -6.09 -21.18
N LYS A 153 9.50 -5.50 -20.50
CA LYS A 153 8.91 -4.21 -20.88
C LYS A 153 9.00 -3.18 -19.76
N ILE A 154 9.36 -1.94 -20.09
CA ILE A 154 9.11 -0.77 -19.24
C ILE A 154 7.63 -0.40 -19.32
N LEU A 155 6.90 -0.60 -18.23
CA LEU A 155 5.51 -0.19 -18.06
C LEU A 155 5.45 1.29 -17.66
N SER A 156 4.64 2.04 -18.40
CA SER A 156 4.17 3.36 -18.00
C SER A 156 3.07 3.26 -16.94
N LEU A 157 2.71 4.39 -16.31
CA LEU A 157 1.56 4.45 -15.41
C LEU A 157 0.25 3.93 -16.06
N ALA A 158 0.08 4.15 -17.37
CA ALA A 158 -1.07 3.65 -18.12
C ALA A 158 -1.06 2.12 -18.26
N ASP A 159 0.13 1.50 -18.39
CA ASP A 159 0.27 0.05 -18.46
C ASP A 159 0.00 -0.60 -17.09
N ILE A 160 0.47 0.01 -15.99
CA ILE A 160 0.19 -0.44 -14.62
C ILE A 160 -1.31 -0.48 -14.35
N ILE A 161 -2.03 0.61 -14.70
CA ILE A 161 -3.49 0.71 -14.54
C ILE A 161 -4.22 -0.34 -15.39
N LEU A 162 -3.72 -0.63 -16.60
CA LEU A 162 -4.36 -1.59 -17.51
C LEU A 162 -4.21 -3.05 -17.04
N LEU A 163 -3.12 -3.39 -16.36
CA LEU A 163 -2.95 -4.67 -15.67
C LEU A 163 -3.90 -4.79 -14.47
N GLN A 164 -3.86 -3.82 -13.55
CA GLN A 164 -4.70 -3.80 -12.34
C GLN A 164 -6.20 -3.95 -12.63
N GLN A 165 -6.68 -3.40 -13.75
CA GLN A 165 -8.07 -3.57 -14.19
C GLN A 165 -8.43 -5.01 -14.59
N ARG A 166 -7.48 -5.79 -15.12
CA ARG A 166 -7.66 -7.22 -15.45
C ARG A 166 -7.50 -8.11 -14.21
N ASP A 167 -6.53 -7.80 -13.35
CA ASP A 167 -6.20 -8.57 -12.15
C ASP A 167 -7.38 -8.72 -11.19
N SER A 168 -8.25 -7.70 -11.15
CA SER A 168 -9.45 -7.56 -10.30
C SER A 168 -10.48 -8.69 -10.30
N LYS A 169 -10.30 -9.75 -11.10
CA LYS A 169 -11.20 -10.93 -11.14
C LYS A 169 -10.49 -12.27 -10.99
N THR A 170 -9.16 -12.33 -11.04
CA THR A 170 -8.44 -13.61 -11.24
C THR A 170 -7.03 -13.68 -10.64
N TYR A 171 -6.47 -12.64 -10.02
CA TYR A 171 -5.05 -12.63 -9.64
C TYR A 171 -4.73 -12.55 -8.14
N ASN A 172 -3.54 -13.04 -7.80
CA ASN A 172 -3.00 -13.27 -6.44
C ASN A 172 -1.72 -12.40 -6.26
N PRO A 173 -1.47 -11.72 -5.13
CA PRO A 173 -0.56 -10.54 -5.07
C PRO A 173 0.94 -10.68 -5.42
N LEU A 174 1.44 -11.84 -5.85
CA LEU A 174 2.87 -12.22 -5.76
C LEU A 174 3.82 -11.76 -6.91
N ASN A 175 3.35 -11.02 -7.92
CA ASN A 175 4.18 -10.50 -9.03
C ASN A 175 4.05 -8.96 -9.14
N LYS A 176 5.15 -8.16 -8.99
CA LYS A 176 5.06 -6.67 -8.89
C LYS A 176 6.38 -5.83 -9.15
N ILE A 177 6.61 -5.11 -10.31
CA ILE A 177 7.23 -3.73 -10.59
C ILE A 177 8.54 -3.59 -11.60
N ILE A 178 9.45 -2.52 -11.86
CA ILE A 178 10.73 -2.41 -12.83
C ILE A 178 12.13 -2.05 -12.25
N LEU A 179 13.22 -2.70 -12.77
CA LEU A 179 14.48 -2.40 -13.62
C LEU A 179 15.25 -1.04 -13.87
N ASN A 180 16.32 -1.09 -14.73
CA ASN A 180 17.42 -0.12 -15.10
C ASN A 180 17.97 -0.20 -16.57
N PRO A 181 18.61 0.86 -17.16
CA PRO A 181 20.00 0.68 -17.61
C PRO A 181 20.94 1.92 -17.67
N ASP A 182 22.25 1.67 -17.49
CA ASP A 182 23.49 2.47 -17.73
C ASP A 182 24.21 2.96 -16.46
N ILE A 183 25.52 3.29 -16.47
CA ILE A 183 26.64 2.46 -16.93
C ILE A 183 27.94 2.94 -16.24
N ASN A 184 28.70 2.00 -15.64
CA ASN A 184 30.14 1.79 -15.80
C ASN A 184 30.63 0.70 -14.82
N ASN A 185 31.44 -0.25 -15.30
CA ASN A 185 32.00 -1.41 -14.58
C ASN A 185 31.00 -2.50 -14.11
N ILE A 186 30.73 -3.49 -14.97
CA ILE A 186 30.18 -4.80 -14.59
C ILE A 186 31.03 -5.89 -15.31
N PRO A 187 31.41 -7.02 -14.66
CA PRO A 187 32.20 -8.08 -15.29
C PRO A 187 31.48 -8.81 -16.44
N SER A 188 32.27 -9.39 -17.36
CA SER A 188 31.83 -10.06 -18.59
C SER A 188 31.15 -11.44 -18.40
N GLU A 189 30.79 -11.79 -17.18
CA GLU A 189 30.18 -13.10 -16.82
C GLU A 189 28.68 -12.96 -16.47
N LEU A 190 28.18 -11.73 -16.38
CA LEU A 190 26.80 -11.42 -15.97
C LEU A 190 25.96 -10.89 -17.14
N LYS A 191 24.76 -11.45 -17.31
CA LYS A 191 23.84 -11.03 -18.36
C LYS A 191 23.05 -9.82 -17.87
N GLN A 192 23.43 -8.65 -18.37
CA GLN A 192 22.75 -7.39 -18.07
C GLN A 192 21.45 -7.29 -18.87
N ILE A 193 20.45 -6.64 -18.31
CA ILE A 193 19.31 -6.22 -19.11
C ILE A 193 19.68 -4.91 -19.81
N LEU A 194 19.87 -5.03 -21.12
CA LEU A 194 20.28 -3.97 -22.04
C LEU A 194 19.14 -3.66 -23.00
N LYS A 195 18.98 -2.37 -23.31
CA LYS A 195 17.93 -1.84 -24.17
C LYS A 195 18.30 -2.02 -25.64
N ASP A 196 17.78 -3.07 -26.26
CA ASP A 196 17.80 -3.20 -27.72
C ASP A 196 16.73 -2.28 -28.33
N GLU A 197 17.13 -1.38 -29.23
CA GLU A 197 16.21 -0.50 -29.98
C GLU A 197 15.77 -1.12 -31.31
N ASP A 198 16.50 -2.11 -31.83
CA ASP A 198 16.29 -2.73 -33.15
C ASP A 198 15.41 -4.00 -33.09
N ASN A 199 15.39 -4.76 -31.98
CA ASN A 199 14.53 -5.94 -31.80
C ASN A 199 13.40 -5.72 -30.79
N ASN A 200 12.34 -5.05 -31.25
CA ASN A 200 11.08 -4.98 -30.53
C ASN A 200 10.25 -6.24 -30.79
N ALA A 201 9.96 -7.01 -29.73
CA ALA A 201 8.85 -7.96 -29.76
C ALA A 201 7.54 -7.22 -29.44
N TYR A 202 6.39 -7.71 -29.90
CA TYR A 202 5.12 -6.96 -29.87
C TYR A 202 3.98 -7.66 -29.10
N PHE A 203 3.32 -6.90 -28.22
CA PHE A 203 2.35 -7.35 -27.22
C PHE A 203 1.06 -6.57 -27.32
N SER A 204 0.04 -7.17 -27.95
CA SER A 204 -1.24 -6.49 -28.19
C SER A 204 -1.09 -5.07 -28.77
N ASN A 205 -0.12 -4.92 -29.68
CA ASN A 205 0.30 -3.68 -30.36
C ASN A 205 1.21 -2.72 -29.57
N GLN A 206 1.78 -3.13 -28.42
CA GLN A 206 2.82 -2.41 -27.68
C GLN A 206 4.18 -3.12 -27.81
N SER A 207 5.32 -2.44 -27.73
CA SER A 207 6.63 -3.09 -27.77
C SER A 207 7.11 -3.58 -26.39
N ALA A 208 7.98 -4.60 -26.39
CA ALA A 208 8.90 -4.93 -25.31
C ALA A 208 10.25 -5.38 -25.89
N HIS A 209 11.31 -5.30 -25.07
CA HIS A 209 12.68 -5.57 -25.49
C HIS A 209 13.03 -7.04 -25.24
N THR A 210 13.66 -7.69 -26.22
CA THR A 210 14.15 -9.07 -26.07
C THR A 210 15.49 -9.13 -25.33
N ILE A 211 15.70 -10.14 -24.49
CA ILE A 211 16.97 -10.33 -23.77
C ILE A 211 17.96 -11.09 -24.67
N LYS A 212 19.17 -10.54 -24.81
CA LYS A 212 20.28 -11.08 -25.62
C LYS A 212 21.36 -11.72 -24.74
N ASP A 213 22.17 -12.58 -25.34
CA ASP A 213 23.28 -13.28 -24.70
C ASP A 213 24.64 -12.82 -25.26
N PHE A 214 25.57 -12.49 -24.36
CA PHE A 214 26.92 -12.02 -24.69
C PHE A 214 27.94 -13.12 -24.43
N LYS A 215 28.41 -13.77 -25.50
CA LYS A 215 29.46 -14.80 -25.42
C LYS A 215 30.85 -14.17 -25.61
N ASN A 216 31.64 -14.16 -24.53
CA ASN A 216 33.10 -14.01 -24.47
C ASN A 216 33.82 -13.32 -25.64
N ASN A 217 33.91 -11.98 -25.60
CA ASN A 217 35.02 -11.16 -26.15
C ASN A 217 35.51 -11.40 -27.60
N THR A 218 34.79 -12.16 -28.42
CA THR A 218 35.00 -12.33 -29.86
C THR A 218 33.73 -11.89 -30.60
N GLN A 219 33.88 -11.41 -31.84
CA GLN A 219 32.82 -10.75 -32.60
C GLN A 219 31.83 -11.75 -33.23
N GLU A 220 31.17 -12.58 -32.42
CA GLU A 220 29.96 -13.29 -32.82
C GLU A 220 28.73 -12.37 -32.72
N LEU A 221 27.71 -12.62 -33.54
CA LEU A 221 26.48 -11.81 -33.55
C LEU A 221 25.72 -11.96 -32.23
N GLU A 222 25.14 -10.85 -31.76
CA GLU A 222 24.23 -10.83 -30.61
C GLU A 222 23.08 -11.83 -30.82
N SER A 223 23.00 -12.85 -29.97
CA SER A 223 22.00 -13.90 -30.07
C SER A 223 20.94 -13.76 -28.99
N LEU A 224 19.70 -14.11 -29.29
CA LEU A 224 18.62 -14.12 -28.29
C LEU A 224 18.93 -15.13 -27.19
N TYR A 225 18.73 -14.73 -25.92
CA TYR A 225 18.87 -15.64 -24.80
C TYR A 225 17.90 -16.82 -24.96
N LYS A 226 18.39 -18.04 -24.70
CA LYS A 226 17.59 -19.26 -24.65
C LYS A 226 17.92 -20.09 -23.41
N GLY A 227 16.91 -20.50 -22.68
CA GLY A 227 17.04 -21.32 -21.47
C GLY A 227 15.88 -21.14 -20.49
N LYS A 228 15.65 -22.15 -19.65
CA LYS A 228 14.58 -22.16 -18.63
C LYS A 228 14.86 -21.28 -17.42
N THR A 229 16.12 -21.12 -17.04
CA THR A 229 16.56 -20.20 -15.99
C THR A 229 17.17 -18.97 -16.64
N LEU A 230 16.99 -17.80 -16.05
CA LEU A 230 17.52 -16.51 -16.49
C LEU A 230 18.09 -15.78 -15.27
N THR A 231 19.42 -15.69 -15.18
CA THR A 231 20.08 -14.78 -14.23
C THR A 231 20.32 -13.43 -14.89
N ILE A 232 19.88 -12.37 -14.23
CA ILE A 232 19.92 -10.98 -14.72
C ILE A 232 20.42 -10.04 -13.62
N THR A 233 21.37 -9.18 -13.95
CA THR A 233 21.69 -8.02 -13.10
C THR A 233 20.76 -6.87 -13.44
N ILE A 234 20.03 -6.38 -12.44
CA ILE A 234 19.27 -5.15 -12.56
C ILE A 234 20.30 -4.01 -12.60
N HIS A 235 20.44 -3.36 -13.77
CA HIS A 235 21.49 -2.39 -14.13
C HIS A 235 21.41 -1.06 -13.30
N GLU A 236 21.93 0.12 -13.73
CA GLU A 236 21.90 1.34 -12.87
C GLU A 236 21.01 2.55 -13.31
N ASN A 237 20.90 2.95 -14.59
CA ASN A 237 20.24 4.22 -14.97
C ASN A 237 18.83 4.13 -15.66
N LEU A 238 17.85 3.26 -15.29
CA LEU A 238 16.51 3.43 -15.95
C LEU A 238 15.97 4.78 -15.57
N GLU A 239 15.51 5.51 -16.59
CA GLU A 239 14.63 6.67 -16.49
C GLU A 239 14.88 7.42 -15.17
N ASN A 240 16.11 7.96 -15.00
CA ASN A 240 16.62 8.58 -13.76
C ASN A 240 15.82 9.78 -13.24
N THR A 241 14.66 10.03 -13.84
CA THR A 241 13.62 11.00 -13.51
C THR A 241 12.43 10.39 -12.73
N LYS A 242 12.31 9.04 -12.63
CA LYS A 242 11.24 8.34 -11.91
C LYS A 242 11.76 7.71 -10.61
N GLN A 243 11.11 7.99 -9.47
CA GLN A 243 11.53 7.46 -8.16
C GLN A 243 11.27 5.95 -8.00
N GLN A 244 10.17 5.47 -8.59
CA GLN A 244 9.71 4.08 -8.59
C GLN A 244 9.25 3.73 -10.01
N VAL A 245 9.36 2.47 -10.42
CA VAL A 245 9.17 2.08 -11.83
C VAL A 245 8.57 0.66 -11.96
N ALA A 246 8.05 0.29 -13.16
CA ALA A 246 7.29 -0.95 -13.44
C ALA A 246 7.68 -1.89 -14.65
N ILE A 247 7.97 -3.21 -14.51
CA ILE A 247 8.30 -4.30 -15.52
C ILE A 247 7.05 -5.15 -15.86
N ALA A 248 7.03 -5.80 -17.03
CA ALA A 248 6.66 -7.23 -17.11
C ALA A 248 7.83 -8.07 -17.72
N ILE A 249 8.34 -9.10 -17.01
CA ILE A 249 9.37 -10.06 -17.46
C ILE A 249 8.61 -11.24 -18.00
N PHE A 250 8.99 -11.66 -19.19
CA PHE A 250 8.34 -12.75 -19.87
C PHE A 250 9.36 -13.82 -20.25
N ALA A 251 9.01 -15.07 -19.98
CA ALA A 251 9.55 -16.26 -20.61
C ALA A 251 8.51 -16.70 -21.65
N TYR A 252 8.96 -17.09 -22.85
CA TYR A 252 8.07 -17.37 -23.96
C TYR A 252 8.71 -18.29 -25.00
N ILE A 253 7.91 -18.80 -25.93
CA ILE A 253 8.39 -19.59 -27.07
C ILE A 253 7.93 -18.97 -28.38
N TYR A 254 6.63 -18.70 -28.50
CA TYR A 254 6.03 -18.00 -29.64
C TYR A 254 5.96 -16.50 -29.36
N GLU A 255 4.99 -16.06 -28.55
CA GLU A 255 4.81 -14.68 -28.09
C GLU A 255 4.73 -14.62 -26.55
N PRO A 256 5.32 -13.62 -25.88
CA PRO A 256 5.02 -13.31 -24.48
C PRO A 256 3.55 -12.97 -24.19
N ASN A 257 3.08 -13.29 -22.99
CA ASN A 257 1.78 -12.88 -22.46
C ASN A 257 1.90 -12.30 -21.04
N TYR A 258 1.16 -11.22 -20.78
CA TYR A 258 0.99 -10.59 -19.47
C TYR A 258 0.37 -11.51 -18.40
N GLU A 259 -0.45 -12.47 -18.80
CA GLU A 259 -1.08 -13.45 -17.88
C GLU A 259 -0.07 -14.41 -17.22
N VAL A 260 1.18 -14.47 -17.74
CA VAL A 260 2.26 -15.35 -17.24
C VAL A 260 3.57 -14.59 -17.02
N CYS A 261 3.51 -13.25 -16.86
CA CYS A 261 4.72 -12.45 -16.63
C CYS A 261 5.08 -12.37 -15.14
N TYR A 262 6.38 -12.38 -14.81
CA TYR A 262 6.88 -12.00 -13.48
C TYR A 262 7.31 -10.54 -13.48
N ILE A 263 7.24 -9.88 -12.33
CA ILE A 263 7.13 -8.43 -12.25
C ILE A 263 7.89 -8.03 -10.95
N ILE A 264 8.82 -7.04 -10.96
CA ILE A 264 9.86 -6.80 -9.90
C ILE A 264 10.09 -5.29 -9.55
N HIS A 265 9.54 -4.79 -8.45
CA HIS A 265 9.55 -3.38 -8.04
C HIS A 265 10.95 -2.96 -7.61
N LEU A 266 11.43 -1.89 -8.24
CA LEU A 266 12.54 -1.16 -7.66
C LEU A 266 12.06 -0.03 -6.77
N ASN A 267 12.77 0.09 -5.64
CA ASN A 267 12.57 1.13 -4.65
C ASN A 267 11.14 1.13 -4.08
N ASP A 268 10.55 -0.05 -3.84
CA ASP A 268 9.33 -0.17 -3.05
C ASP A 268 9.66 0.14 -1.58
N TYR A 269 9.76 1.43 -1.26
CA TYR A 269 10.20 1.94 0.04
C TYR A 269 9.37 1.38 1.21
N PRO A 270 8.02 1.25 1.12
CA PRO A 270 7.24 0.52 2.10
C PRO A 270 7.71 -0.93 2.33
N GLN A 271 8.05 -1.68 1.28
CA GLN A 271 8.54 -3.06 1.44
C GLN A 271 9.91 -3.10 2.14
N ILE A 272 10.77 -2.09 1.97
CA ILE A 272 12.03 -1.95 2.73
C ILE A 272 11.73 -1.78 4.22
N THR A 273 10.79 -0.89 4.58
CA THR A 273 10.32 -0.69 5.95
C THR A 273 9.79 -1.99 6.56
N ILE A 274 8.99 -2.75 5.81
CA ILE A 274 8.39 -4.03 6.21
C ILE A 274 9.47 -5.09 6.44
N ASP A 275 10.38 -5.31 5.49
CA ASP A 275 11.44 -6.32 5.58
C ASP A 275 12.41 -5.99 6.74
N CYS A 276 12.71 -4.71 6.98
CA CYS A 276 13.44 -4.28 8.17
C CYS A 276 12.65 -4.57 9.46
N THR A 277 11.37 -4.18 9.54
CA THR A 277 10.57 -4.34 10.76
C THR A 277 10.37 -5.82 11.13
N LEU A 278 10.32 -6.73 10.14
CA LEU A 278 10.39 -8.18 10.33
C LEU A 278 11.72 -8.58 11.00
N ALA A 279 12.85 -8.13 10.46
CA ALA A 279 14.17 -8.41 11.04
C ALA A 279 14.29 -7.89 12.49
N GLU A 280 13.82 -6.68 12.77
CA GLU A 280 13.83 -6.10 14.12
C GLU A 280 13.00 -6.95 15.10
N THR A 281 11.85 -7.46 14.65
CA THR A 281 10.98 -8.36 15.44
C THR A 281 11.68 -9.68 15.76
N LEU A 282 12.27 -10.34 14.75
CA LEU A 282 13.02 -11.59 14.94
C LEU A 282 14.20 -11.41 15.90
N ARG A 283 15.01 -10.35 15.72
CA ARG A 283 16.17 -10.08 16.59
C ARG A 283 15.75 -9.77 18.03
N ALA A 284 14.59 -9.14 18.24
CA ALA A 284 14.03 -8.92 19.56
C ALA A 284 13.59 -10.24 20.22
N TYR A 285 12.95 -11.12 19.46
CA TYR A 285 12.51 -12.44 19.90
C TYR A 285 13.69 -13.37 20.22
N THR A 286 14.71 -13.46 19.35
CA THR A 286 15.97 -14.18 19.60
C THR A 286 16.63 -13.74 20.92
N ARG A 287 16.51 -12.46 21.29
CA ARG A 287 17.06 -11.90 22.54
C ARG A 287 16.10 -11.94 23.74
N GLN A 288 14.92 -12.53 23.59
CA GLN A 288 13.87 -12.63 24.62
C GLN A 288 13.40 -11.26 25.15
N ASP A 289 13.51 -10.21 24.33
CA ASP A 289 13.00 -8.87 24.65
C ASP A 289 11.52 -8.79 24.22
N ASN A 290 10.64 -9.34 25.05
CA ASN A 290 9.22 -9.50 24.76
C ASN A 290 8.52 -8.16 24.43
N ILE A 291 8.92 -7.07 25.08
CA ILE A 291 8.32 -5.74 24.86
C ILE A 291 8.79 -5.15 23.53
N ALA A 292 10.08 -5.29 23.17
CA ALA A 292 10.56 -4.90 21.85
C ALA A 292 9.93 -5.76 20.73
N THR A 293 9.77 -7.07 20.98
CA THR A 293 9.11 -8.01 20.05
C THR A 293 7.65 -7.61 19.80
N LEU A 294 6.93 -7.23 20.86
CA LEU A 294 5.55 -6.74 20.79
C LEU A 294 5.45 -5.46 19.93
N GLY A 295 6.31 -4.46 20.18
CA GLY A 295 6.28 -3.20 19.45
C GLY A 295 6.64 -3.35 17.97
N TRP A 296 7.76 -4.01 17.67
CA TRP A 296 8.18 -4.24 16.28
C TRP A 296 7.20 -5.16 15.54
N GLY A 297 6.69 -6.20 16.19
CA GLY A 297 5.73 -7.12 15.56
C GLY A 297 4.40 -6.45 15.22
N VAL A 298 3.84 -5.65 16.13
CA VAL A 298 2.65 -4.83 15.85
C VAL A 298 2.93 -3.83 14.73
N SER A 299 4.11 -3.21 14.70
CA SER A 299 4.55 -2.34 13.61
C SER A 299 4.59 -3.07 12.27
N TYR A 300 5.17 -4.27 12.20
CA TYR A 300 5.19 -5.10 10.99
C TYR A 300 3.78 -5.40 10.49
N VAL A 301 2.89 -5.85 11.37
CA VAL A 301 1.50 -6.19 11.02
C VAL A 301 0.76 -4.96 10.51
N CYS A 302 0.88 -3.80 11.18
CA CYS A 302 0.28 -2.55 10.71
C CYS A 302 0.82 -2.11 9.35
N GLN A 303 2.14 -2.23 9.11
CA GLN A 303 2.75 -1.90 7.82
C GLN A 303 2.31 -2.85 6.70
N ARG A 304 2.21 -4.17 6.94
CA ARG A 304 1.65 -5.14 5.98
C ARG A 304 0.18 -4.85 5.69
N LEU A 305 -0.65 -4.63 6.71
CA LEU A 305 -2.07 -4.30 6.55
C LEU A 305 -2.30 -2.97 5.80
N TRP A 306 -1.36 -2.02 5.88
CA TRP A 306 -1.37 -0.83 5.04
C TRP A 306 -0.93 -1.17 3.60
N HIS A 307 0.26 -1.73 3.42
CA HIS A 307 0.91 -1.92 2.12
C HIS A 307 0.21 -2.91 1.21
N ASP A 308 -0.36 -3.99 1.75
CA ASP A 308 -0.90 -5.08 0.94
C ASP A 308 -2.35 -4.83 0.51
N ASN A 309 -3.06 -3.93 1.20
CA ASN A 309 -4.46 -3.62 0.92
C ASN A 309 -4.64 -2.45 -0.08
N PRO A 310 -5.73 -2.42 -0.87
CA PRO A 310 -5.95 -1.38 -1.87
C PRO A 310 -6.16 0.01 -1.26
N SER A 311 -5.39 1.00 -1.71
CA SER A 311 -5.46 2.39 -1.18
C SER A 311 -6.77 3.12 -1.50
N ASN A 312 -7.59 2.58 -2.40
CA ASN A 312 -8.88 3.13 -2.81
C ASN A 312 -10.10 2.33 -2.27
N ALA A 313 -9.88 1.36 -1.38
CA ALA A 313 -10.95 0.52 -0.83
C ALA A 313 -12.00 1.31 -0.02
N LYS A 314 -13.25 0.89 -0.14
CA LYS A 314 -14.43 1.59 0.39
C LYS A 314 -15.20 0.81 1.43
N GLU A 315 -15.01 -0.50 1.48
CA GLU A 315 -15.66 -1.43 2.40
C GLU A 315 -14.81 -2.69 2.60
N LEU A 316 -15.05 -3.43 3.68
CA LEU A 316 -14.20 -4.57 4.08
C LEU A 316 -14.07 -5.66 3.00
N SER A 317 -15.09 -5.85 2.16
CA SER A 317 -15.09 -6.80 1.04
C SER A 317 -14.19 -6.42 -0.15
N GLU A 318 -13.60 -5.22 -0.15
CA GLU A 318 -12.58 -4.79 -1.12
C GLU A 318 -11.14 -4.98 -0.59
N LEU A 319 -10.96 -5.50 0.62
CA LEU A 319 -9.66 -5.74 1.25
C LEU A 319 -9.12 -7.15 0.98
N ILE A 320 -7.79 -7.27 0.92
CA ILE A 320 -7.07 -8.54 0.75
C ILE A 320 -6.81 -9.19 2.11
N TYR A 321 -6.36 -8.40 3.08
CA TYR A 321 -6.11 -8.86 4.45
C TYR A 321 -6.87 -8.00 5.46
N ILE A 322 -7.83 -8.60 6.16
CA ILE A 322 -8.65 -7.94 7.19
C ILE A 322 -8.12 -8.24 8.60
N ASP A 323 -7.46 -9.39 8.79
CA ASP A 323 -7.17 -9.98 10.10
C ASP A 323 -5.77 -10.61 10.12
N SER A 324 -4.92 -10.18 11.06
CA SER A 324 -3.55 -10.66 11.22
C SER A 324 -3.44 -12.13 11.65
N HIS A 325 -4.54 -12.74 12.10
CA HIS A 325 -4.63 -14.17 12.43
C HIS A 325 -5.37 -15.01 11.37
N SER A 326 -5.68 -14.42 10.21
CA SER A 326 -6.14 -15.21 9.06
C SER A 326 -5.02 -16.10 8.50
N PRO A 327 -5.32 -17.35 8.05
CA PRO A 327 -4.31 -18.22 7.44
C PRO A 327 -3.61 -17.55 6.27
N ASP A 328 -4.38 -16.94 5.37
CA ASP A 328 -3.88 -16.27 4.16
C ASP A 328 -2.87 -15.15 4.48
N PHE A 329 -3.08 -14.39 5.57
CA PHE A 329 -2.10 -13.38 6.03
C PHE A 329 -0.84 -14.05 6.59
N ILE A 330 -0.99 -15.08 7.44
CA ILE A 330 0.15 -15.78 8.07
C ILE A 330 1.00 -16.48 7.00
N GLU A 331 0.39 -17.20 6.06
CA GLU A 331 1.09 -17.88 4.95
C GLU A 331 1.81 -16.90 4.01
N SER A 332 1.40 -15.62 3.99
CA SER A 332 2.10 -14.55 3.27
C SER A 332 3.35 -13.98 4.00
N ILE A 333 3.69 -14.48 5.19
CA ILE A 333 4.87 -14.04 5.94
C ILE A 333 6.08 -14.91 5.56
N PRO A 334 7.19 -14.32 5.07
CA PRO A 334 8.29 -15.04 4.43
C PRO A 334 9.31 -15.69 5.40
N ASN A 335 8.92 -15.98 6.63
CA ASN A 335 9.76 -16.60 7.67
C ASN A 335 8.86 -17.29 8.74
N GLU A 336 9.14 -18.55 9.06
CA GLU A 336 8.32 -19.40 9.95
C GLU A 336 8.32 -18.93 11.41
N THR A 337 9.45 -18.43 11.91
CA THR A 337 9.56 -17.84 13.24
C THR A 337 8.66 -16.60 13.36
N MET A 338 8.61 -15.75 12.33
CA MET A 338 7.72 -14.59 12.29
C MET A 338 6.23 -14.98 12.17
N GLN A 339 5.91 -16.05 11.44
CA GLN A 339 4.55 -16.63 11.43
C GLN A 339 4.12 -17.04 12.85
N SER A 340 5.01 -17.71 13.59
CA SER A 340 4.77 -18.11 14.98
C SER A 340 4.63 -16.93 15.93
N ILE A 341 5.48 -15.90 15.79
CA ILE A 341 5.37 -14.65 16.57
C ILE A 341 4.01 -13.98 16.33
N VAL A 342 3.59 -13.79 15.07
CA VAL A 342 2.30 -13.17 14.74
C VAL A 342 1.14 -13.95 15.35
N LYS A 343 1.17 -15.29 15.24
CA LYS A 343 0.10 -16.19 15.69
C LYS A 343 0.03 -16.37 17.21
N GLU A 344 1.16 -16.38 17.92
CA GLU A 344 1.25 -16.87 19.31
C GLU A 344 1.76 -15.83 20.31
N VAL A 345 2.40 -14.75 19.85
CA VAL A 345 2.97 -13.68 20.71
C VAL A 345 2.23 -12.35 20.55
N LEU A 346 1.83 -11.99 19.33
CA LEU A 346 1.22 -10.68 19.05
C LEU A 346 -0.30 -10.65 19.30
N PRO A 347 -0.86 -9.47 19.65
CA PRO A 347 -2.31 -9.28 19.66
C PRO A 347 -2.89 -9.44 18.24
N ARG A 348 -4.10 -9.97 18.15
CA ARG A 348 -4.85 -10.03 16.90
C ARG A 348 -5.25 -8.63 16.44
N ILE A 349 -4.78 -8.20 15.28
CA ILE A 349 -5.10 -6.91 14.69
C ILE A 349 -6.13 -7.14 13.58
N VAL A 350 -7.27 -6.45 13.67
CA VAL A 350 -8.39 -6.59 12.74
C VAL A 350 -8.84 -5.22 12.24
N LEU A 351 -8.88 -5.04 10.92
CA LEU A 351 -9.44 -3.86 10.27
C LEU A 351 -10.96 -3.84 10.39
N GLN A 352 -11.49 -2.73 10.91
CA GLN A 352 -12.91 -2.47 11.11
C GLN A 352 -13.31 -1.23 10.28
N GLU A 353 -14.51 -1.23 9.70
CA GLU A 353 -15.08 -0.10 8.95
C GLU A 353 -15.90 0.81 9.88
N PHE A 354 -15.76 2.14 9.75
CA PHE A 354 -16.59 3.07 10.53
C PHE A 354 -18.05 3.13 10.05
N SER A 355 -18.99 3.31 10.97
CA SER A 355 -20.42 3.48 10.69
C SER A 355 -20.81 4.89 10.20
N ILE A 356 -20.18 5.36 9.11
CA ILE A 356 -20.40 6.69 8.48
C ILE A 356 -21.36 6.57 7.28
N ASP A 357 -22.04 7.66 6.88
CA ASP A 357 -22.69 7.70 5.55
C ASP A 357 -21.63 7.54 4.44
N LYS A 358 -21.71 6.42 3.70
CA LYS A 358 -20.82 6.10 2.56
C LYS A 358 -20.79 7.18 1.47
N LYS A 359 -21.73 8.14 1.44
CA LYS A 359 -21.79 9.28 0.50
C LYS A 359 -20.90 10.48 0.88
N GLN A 360 -20.51 10.61 2.15
CA GLN A 360 -19.70 11.74 2.64
C GLN A 360 -18.55 11.23 3.54
N PRO A 361 -17.46 10.70 2.95
CA PRO A 361 -16.31 10.26 3.74
C PRO A 361 -15.56 11.45 4.36
N ARG A 362 -15.42 11.45 5.69
CA ARG A 362 -14.73 12.48 6.50
C ARG A 362 -13.23 12.59 6.19
N HIS A 363 -12.59 11.44 6.00
CA HIS A 363 -11.16 11.27 5.71
C HIS A 363 -10.99 10.25 4.57
N LYS A 364 -9.77 10.16 4.02
CA LYS A 364 -9.39 9.04 3.12
C LYS A 364 -9.46 7.69 3.86
N ALA A 365 -9.00 7.68 5.11
CA ALA A 365 -9.08 6.51 5.99
C ALA A 365 -10.54 6.22 6.38
N ARG A 366 -11.09 5.13 5.82
CA ARG A 366 -12.41 4.56 6.17
C ARG A 366 -12.36 3.48 7.26
N PHE A 367 -11.15 3.01 7.55
CA PHE A 367 -10.91 1.86 8.41
C PHE A 367 -10.13 2.26 9.65
N TYR A 368 -10.20 1.42 10.67
CA TYR A 368 -9.40 1.52 11.88
C TYR A 368 -9.05 0.13 12.42
N VAL A 369 -8.03 0.08 13.27
CA VAL A 369 -7.71 -1.06 14.13
C VAL A 369 -7.68 -0.60 15.59
N GLU A 370 -7.77 -1.54 16.53
CA GLU A 370 -7.79 -1.25 17.96
C GLU A 370 -6.60 -1.93 18.66
N LEU A 371 -5.84 -1.16 19.45
CA LEU A 371 -4.73 -1.62 20.28
C LEU A 371 -5.06 -1.39 21.75
N ASP A 372 -4.66 -2.33 22.62
CA ASP A 372 -5.13 -2.36 24.00
C ASP A 372 -4.28 -1.50 24.96
N TRP A 373 -4.93 -0.81 25.90
CA TRP A 373 -4.21 -0.03 26.92
C TRP A 373 -3.24 -0.91 27.72
N ASP A 374 -3.75 -1.98 28.36
CA ASP A 374 -2.95 -2.76 29.29
C ASP A 374 -2.07 -3.78 28.57
N ARG A 375 -2.60 -4.46 27.55
CA ARG A 375 -1.88 -5.52 26.81
C ARG A 375 -0.91 -5.00 25.76
N PHE A 376 -1.02 -3.72 25.35
CA PHE A 376 -0.10 -3.10 24.41
C PHE A 376 0.57 -1.84 24.97
N TYR A 377 -0.15 -0.71 25.08
CA TYR A 377 0.50 0.58 25.36
C TYR A 377 1.25 0.62 26.72
N MET A 378 0.65 0.09 27.79
CA MET A 378 1.26 0.07 29.13
C MET A 378 2.40 -0.95 29.29
N GLN A 379 2.68 -1.78 28.28
CA GLN A 379 3.88 -2.63 28.29
C GLN A 379 5.17 -1.82 28.06
N PHE A 380 5.08 -0.61 27.49
CA PHE A 380 6.25 0.20 27.14
C PHE A 380 6.68 1.13 28.29
N PRO A 381 7.99 1.16 28.66
CA PRO A 381 8.49 1.98 29.76
C PRO A 381 8.15 3.47 29.66
N ILE A 382 8.12 4.07 28.46
CA ILE A 382 7.71 5.47 28.25
C ILE A 382 6.28 5.74 28.71
N MET A 383 5.33 4.81 28.51
CA MET A 383 3.94 4.98 28.95
C MET A 383 3.80 4.85 30.46
N GLN A 384 4.62 4.02 31.09
CA GLN A 384 4.70 3.89 32.56
C GLN A 384 5.36 5.13 33.19
N GLU A 385 6.44 5.65 32.60
CA GLU A 385 7.16 6.83 33.09
C GLU A 385 6.33 8.12 32.92
N LEU A 386 5.54 8.23 31.83
CA LEU A 386 4.61 9.35 31.58
C LEU A 386 3.25 9.24 32.30
N GLU A 387 2.93 8.11 32.95
CA GLU A 387 1.60 7.84 33.53
C GLU A 387 1.10 8.97 34.43
N LYS A 388 2.00 9.53 35.25
CA LYS A 388 1.70 10.62 36.18
C LYS A 388 1.43 11.95 35.47
N GLU A 389 1.96 12.17 34.28
CA GLU A 389 1.78 13.43 33.52
C GLU A 389 0.46 13.44 32.74
N TYR A 390 0.06 12.29 32.18
CA TYR A 390 -1.18 12.20 31.40
C TYR A 390 -2.41 11.92 32.28
N LYS A 391 -2.27 11.23 33.42
CA LYS A 391 -3.40 11.08 34.39
C LYS A 391 -3.65 12.34 35.25
N ASN A 392 -2.75 13.33 35.25
CA ASN A 392 -2.89 14.56 36.05
C ASN A 392 -3.91 15.55 35.45
N LEU A 393 -5.21 15.30 35.68
CA LEU A 393 -6.29 16.19 35.24
C LEU A 393 -6.11 17.64 35.72
N ARG A 394 -5.56 17.88 36.91
CA ARG A 394 -5.34 19.23 37.44
C ARG A 394 -4.32 20.03 36.62
N GLU A 395 -3.33 19.37 36.01
CA GLU A 395 -2.44 20.04 35.07
C GLU A 395 -3.11 20.21 33.70
N ARG A 396 -3.69 19.14 33.15
CA ARG A 396 -4.31 19.14 31.81
C ARG A 396 -5.48 20.14 31.69
N PHE A 397 -6.32 20.26 32.72
CA PHE A 397 -7.52 21.12 32.73
C PHE A 397 -7.34 22.41 33.55
N GLY A 398 -6.32 22.50 34.41
CA GLY A 398 -6.11 23.63 35.33
C GLY A 398 -5.08 24.67 34.90
N ARG A 399 -4.32 24.43 33.82
CA ARG A 399 -3.30 25.38 33.30
C ARG A 399 -3.43 25.62 31.79
N GLU A 400 -4.43 26.39 31.37
CA GLU A 400 -4.35 27.21 30.14
C GLU A 400 -5.57 28.13 30.00
N SER A 401 -5.39 29.30 29.37
CA SER A 401 -6.50 30.17 28.98
C SER A 401 -7.39 29.54 27.91
N ASP A 402 -6.79 28.74 27.04
CA ASP A 402 -7.41 28.39 25.77
C ASP A 402 -8.32 27.16 25.91
N PHE A 403 -7.96 26.17 26.74
CA PHE A 403 -8.91 25.18 27.22
C PHE A 403 -10.08 25.85 27.98
N GLN A 404 -9.78 26.72 28.96
CA GLN A 404 -10.83 27.36 29.77
C GLN A 404 -11.80 28.18 28.91
N LYS A 405 -11.29 28.86 27.89
CA LYS A 405 -12.09 29.57 26.88
C LYS A 405 -12.91 28.59 26.04
N GLN A 406 -12.31 27.58 25.41
CA GLN A 406 -13.03 26.60 24.59
C GLN A 406 -14.14 25.88 25.37
N PHE A 407 -13.88 25.52 26.62
CA PHE A 407 -14.84 24.85 27.49
C PHE A 407 -15.97 25.80 27.94
N LYS A 408 -15.65 27.06 28.25
CA LYS A 408 -16.66 28.10 28.52
C LYS A 408 -17.53 28.38 27.29
N ASP A 409 -16.91 28.54 26.12
CA ASP A 409 -17.60 28.83 24.86
C ASP A 409 -18.52 27.65 24.48
N PHE A 410 -18.04 26.40 24.61
CA PHE A 410 -18.87 25.19 24.47
C PHE A 410 -20.03 25.14 25.47
N ILE A 411 -19.78 25.43 26.75
CA ILE A 411 -20.82 25.44 27.79
C ILE A 411 -21.90 26.49 27.46
N ASN A 412 -21.51 27.70 27.08
CA ASN A 412 -22.45 28.76 26.69
C ASN A 412 -23.26 28.39 25.43
N ASP A 413 -22.60 27.79 24.43
CA ASP A 413 -23.26 27.30 23.20
C ASP A 413 -24.22 26.13 23.45
N THR A 414 -24.05 25.37 24.55
CA THR A 414 -24.82 24.15 24.85
C THR A 414 -25.87 24.35 25.95
N LEU A 415 -25.67 25.31 26.84
CA LEU A 415 -26.53 25.65 27.98
C LEU A 415 -26.83 27.17 27.95
N PRO A 416 -27.74 27.65 27.07
CA PRO A 416 -28.04 29.08 26.95
C PRO A 416 -28.58 29.69 28.25
N ASP A 417 -29.31 28.92 29.05
CA ASP A 417 -29.89 29.33 30.33
C ASP A 417 -28.93 29.19 31.54
N ILE A 418 -27.61 29.02 31.32
CA ILE A 418 -26.63 28.76 32.38
C ILE A 418 -26.64 29.81 33.51
N GLU A 419 -26.95 31.06 33.23
CA GLU A 419 -27.02 32.12 34.25
C GLU A 419 -28.11 31.85 35.30
N ASN A 420 -29.15 31.09 34.96
CA ASN A 420 -30.26 30.74 35.86
C ASN A 420 -29.91 29.61 36.86
N ILE A 421 -28.67 29.10 36.87
CA ILE A 421 -28.22 28.11 37.85
C ILE A 421 -27.99 28.80 39.21
N GLU A 422 -28.90 28.58 40.16
CA GLU A 422 -28.79 29.11 41.54
C GLU A 422 -27.99 28.21 42.48
N ASN A 423 -28.15 26.88 42.35
CA ASN A 423 -27.56 25.85 43.19
C ASN A 423 -26.62 24.95 42.36
N SER A 424 -25.88 24.04 42.99
CA SER A 424 -25.07 23.06 42.26
C SER A 424 -25.93 22.13 41.42
N GLN A 425 -25.58 21.94 40.14
CA GLN A 425 -26.24 21.04 39.19
C GLN A 425 -25.23 20.11 38.54
N GLU A 426 -25.64 18.85 38.36
CA GLU A 426 -24.86 17.80 37.70
C GLU A 426 -25.33 17.57 36.26
N TYR A 427 -24.37 17.55 35.35
CA TYR A 427 -24.56 17.31 33.92
C TYR A 427 -23.76 16.10 33.45
N THR A 428 -24.34 15.34 32.54
CA THR A 428 -23.68 14.27 31.78
C THR A 428 -23.52 14.73 30.35
N MET A 429 -22.32 14.54 29.78
CA MET A 429 -22.09 14.80 28.36
C MET A 429 -22.56 13.61 27.53
N ALA A 430 -23.16 13.90 26.36
CA ALA A 430 -23.61 12.90 25.41
C ALA A 430 -23.17 13.21 23.98
N LEU A 431 -22.83 12.15 23.25
CA LEU A 431 -22.53 12.14 21.82
C LEU A 431 -23.84 12.07 21.03
N ASN A 432 -24.04 13.01 20.11
CA ASN A 432 -25.11 13.00 19.12
C ASN A 432 -24.70 12.08 17.94
N ILE A 433 -25.20 10.85 17.94
CA ILE A 433 -24.86 9.82 16.95
C ILE A 433 -25.30 10.25 15.54
N GLN A 434 -26.40 11.00 15.42
CA GLN A 434 -26.85 11.50 14.12
C GLN A 434 -25.93 12.59 13.57
N ALA A 435 -25.44 13.51 14.41
CA ALA A 435 -24.42 14.49 14.00
C ALA A 435 -23.10 13.82 13.59
N MET A 436 -22.70 12.72 14.24
CA MET A 436 -21.54 11.94 13.83
C MET A 436 -21.71 11.30 12.46
N ARG A 437 -22.88 10.70 12.17
CA ARG A 437 -23.22 10.16 10.85
C ARG A 437 -23.27 11.23 9.76
N GLU A 438 -23.67 12.45 10.12
CA GLU A 438 -23.66 13.65 9.26
C GLU A 438 -22.30 14.37 9.21
N ASN A 439 -21.23 13.75 9.73
CA ASN A 439 -19.86 14.26 9.74
C ASN A 439 -19.70 15.68 10.31
N LYS A 440 -20.48 16.05 11.35
CA LYS A 440 -20.25 17.32 12.05
C LYS A 440 -18.89 17.31 12.77
N THR A 441 -18.16 18.41 12.71
CA THR A 441 -16.77 18.53 13.19
C THR A 441 -16.59 19.43 14.41
N LYS A 442 -17.63 20.18 14.83
CA LYS A 442 -17.52 21.08 15.98
C LYS A 442 -18.10 20.43 17.24
N ASN A 443 -17.42 20.60 18.38
CA ASN A 443 -17.86 20.05 19.66
C ASN A 443 -19.33 20.38 20.01
N LYS A 444 -19.84 21.58 19.68
CA LYS A 444 -21.24 21.96 19.94
C LYS A 444 -22.29 21.38 18.98
N GLU A 445 -21.85 20.85 17.85
CA GLU A 445 -22.73 20.16 16.88
C GLU A 445 -22.82 18.66 17.22
N VAL A 446 -21.80 18.12 17.88
CA VAL A 446 -21.59 16.70 18.17
C VAL A 446 -21.85 16.32 19.63
N PHE A 447 -21.50 17.16 20.58
CA PHE A 447 -21.69 16.91 22.01
C PHE A 447 -22.78 17.81 22.58
N LYS A 448 -23.56 17.26 23.51
CA LYS A 448 -24.59 17.99 24.26
C LYS A 448 -24.50 17.65 25.74
N LEU A 449 -24.84 18.61 26.59
CA LEU A 449 -25.01 18.42 28.03
C LEU A 449 -26.48 18.15 28.36
N TYR A 450 -26.72 17.13 29.18
CA TYR A 450 -28.01 16.77 29.77
C TYR A 450 -27.89 16.85 31.29
N LYS A 451 -28.88 17.41 31.99
CA LYS A 451 -28.94 17.31 33.46
C LYS A 451 -29.17 15.86 33.88
N LYS A 452 -28.75 15.51 35.09
CA LYS A 452 -28.93 14.18 35.72
C LYS A 452 -30.36 13.61 35.65
N GLU A 453 -31.38 14.47 35.61
CA GLU A 453 -32.80 14.12 35.59
C GLU A 453 -33.48 14.30 34.21
N GLU A 454 -32.74 14.76 33.19
CA GLU A 454 -33.27 14.94 31.84
C GLU A 454 -33.19 13.62 31.04
N SER A 455 -34.28 13.26 30.36
CA SER A 455 -34.29 12.09 29.49
C SER A 455 -33.36 12.28 28.27
N LEU A 456 -32.46 11.32 28.07
CA LEU A 456 -31.60 11.30 26.90
C LEU A 456 -32.44 11.07 25.62
N ALA A 457 -32.15 11.81 24.55
CA ALA A 457 -32.83 11.63 23.27
C ALA A 457 -32.30 10.38 22.56
N GLU A 458 -33.14 9.66 21.81
CA GLU A 458 -32.79 8.40 21.13
C GLU A 458 -31.59 8.50 20.17
N SER A 459 -31.34 9.69 19.63
CA SER A 459 -30.19 9.99 18.76
C SER A 459 -28.87 10.22 19.51
N HIS A 460 -28.88 10.17 20.85
CA HIS A 460 -27.74 10.46 21.71
C HIS A 460 -27.36 9.25 22.58
N ARG A 461 -26.07 9.16 22.93
CA ARG A 461 -25.51 8.19 23.90
C ARG A 461 -24.59 8.94 24.85
N THR A 462 -24.63 8.68 26.16
CA THR A 462 -23.73 9.40 27.08
C THR A 462 -22.28 9.02 26.81
N ILE A 463 -21.33 9.94 27.04
CA ILE A 463 -19.90 9.66 26.91
C ILE A 463 -19.47 8.52 27.86
N GLN A 464 -20.16 8.35 28.99
CA GLN A 464 -19.92 7.27 29.93
C GLN A 464 -20.38 5.89 29.41
N ASP A 465 -21.44 5.85 28.59
CA ASP A 465 -22.02 4.61 28.02
C ASP A 465 -21.38 4.17 26.70
N LEU A 466 -20.55 5.02 26.07
CA LEU A 466 -19.74 4.62 24.90
C LEU A 466 -18.88 3.41 25.26
N GLN A 467 -18.93 2.37 24.44
CA GLN A 467 -18.20 1.13 24.65
C GLN A 467 -16.80 1.19 24.03
N LYS A 468 -16.67 1.88 22.89
CA LYS A 468 -15.42 1.97 22.14
C LYS A 468 -15.05 3.42 21.79
N PRO A 469 -13.76 3.81 21.91
CA PRO A 469 -13.26 5.08 21.37
C PRO A 469 -13.53 5.29 19.88
N SER A 470 -13.60 4.22 19.09
CA SER A 470 -13.94 4.23 17.65
C SER A 470 -15.38 4.68 17.34
N GLU A 471 -16.23 4.90 18.35
CA GLU A 471 -17.49 5.65 18.20
C GLU A 471 -17.28 7.16 17.98
N ILE A 472 -16.07 7.69 18.27
CA ILE A 472 -15.69 9.11 18.14
C ILE A 472 -14.73 9.29 16.95
N ILE A 473 -15.32 9.43 15.77
CA ILE A 473 -14.67 9.32 14.46
C ILE A 473 -13.95 10.63 14.02
N ASP A 474 -13.24 11.31 14.92
CA ASP A 474 -12.43 12.51 14.59
C ASP A 474 -11.38 12.78 15.68
N ASN A 475 -10.14 13.04 15.27
CA ASN A 475 -9.06 13.46 16.18
C ASN A 475 -9.13 14.94 16.60
N ASN A 476 -10.15 15.69 16.15
CA ASN A 476 -10.46 17.07 16.58
C ASN A 476 -11.61 17.16 17.60
N LEU A 477 -12.36 16.06 17.83
CA LEU A 477 -13.50 16.04 18.75
C LEU A 477 -13.07 15.75 20.20
N TYR A 478 -12.24 16.64 20.74
CA TYR A 478 -11.71 16.57 22.11
C TYR A 478 -11.83 17.92 22.82
N PHE A 479 -11.56 17.93 24.14
CA PHE A 479 -11.48 19.16 24.94
C PHE A 479 -10.07 19.48 25.42
N GLN A 480 -9.26 18.46 25.67
CA GLN A 480 -7.82 18.59 25.88
C GLN A 480 -7.10 17.40 25.23
N ARG A 481 -5.80 17.51 24.99
CA ARG A 481 -4.92 16.41 24.55
C ARG A 481 -3.56 16.41 25.25
N PHE A 482 -2.80 15.34 25.10
CA PHE A 482 -1.43 15.19 25.57
C PHE A 482 -0.57 14.57 24.45
N ASP A 483 0.38 15.36 23.95
CA ASP A 483 1.09 15.10 22.69
C ASP A 483 2.40 14.36 22.95
N ILE A 484 2.41 13.03 22.75
CA ILE A 484 3.61 12.20 22.87
C ILE A 484 4.41 12.30 21.56
N ASN A 485 4.92 13.50 21.33
CA ASN A 485 5.65 13.88 20.12
C ASN A 485 7.13 13.49 20.17
N THR A 486 7.83 13.60 19.04
CA THR A 486 9.26 13.26 18.92
C THR A 486 10.14 13.91 20.00
N ASN A 487 9.85 15.14 20.45
CA ASN A 487 10.63 15.79 21.53
C ASN A 487 10.39 15.19 22.91
N VAL A 488 9.27 14.50 23.13
CA VAL A 488 9.03 13.67 24.31
C VAL A 488 9.84 12.39 24.15
N PHE A 489 9.59 11.62 23.08
CA PHE A 489 10.26 10.35 22.79
C PHE A 489 11.78 10.41 22.88
N LEU A 490 12.44 11.40 22.27
CA LEU A 490 13.90 11.56 22.30
C LEU A 490 14.48 11.47 23.72
N GLN A 491 13.84 12.11 24.70
CA GLN A 491 14.30 12.10 26.10
C GLN A 491 14.23 10.68 26.70
N TYR A 492 13.14 9.96 26.42
CA TYR A 492 12.92 8.56 26.84
C TYR A 492 13.69 7.52 26.01
N LEU A 493 14.34 7.95 24.92
CA LEU A 493 15.35 7.20 24.16
C LEU A 493 16.78 7.52 24.63
N GLY A 494 16.94 8.39 25.62
CA GLY A 494 18.25 8.83 26.13
C GLY A 494 18.93 9.90 25.27
N LEU A 495 18.25 10.49 24.29
CA LEU A 495 18.77 11.53 23.41
C LEU A 495 18.38 12.92 23.93
N SER A 496 19.31 13.87 23.91
CA SER A 496 18.99 15.27 24.20
C SER A 496 18.33 15.93 22.99
N LYS A 497 17.65 17.06 23.23
CA LYS A 497 17.09 17.88 22.14
C LYS A 497 18.17 18.44 21.20
N LEU A 498 19.44 18.50 21.64
CA LEU A 498 20.57 18.92 20.80
C LEU A 498 21.09 17.76 19.92
N ASP A 499 21.04 16.52 20.41
CA ASP A 499 21.45 15.33 19.65
C ASP A 499 20.51 15.05 18.44
N ALA A 500 19.30 15.60 18.47
CA ALA A 500 18.33 15.53 17.38
C ALA A 500 18.59 16.53 16.24
N PHE A 501 19.26 17.66 16.48
CA PHE A 501 19.56 18.63 15.43
C PHE A 501 20.48 18.07 14.32
N PRO A 502 21.58 17.33 14.62
CA PRO A 502 22.46 16.70 13.64
C PRO A 502 21.73 15.81 12.62
N LEU A 503 20.69 15.06 13.03
CA LEU A 503 19.91 14.16 12.17
C LEU A 503 19.51 14.81 10.84
N SER A 504 19.12 16.10 10.92
CA SER A 504 18.65 16.86 9.76
C SER A 504 19.75 17.32 8.80
N LYS A 505 21.01 17.51 9.24
CA LYS A 505 21.98 18.39 8.55
C LYS A 505 23.47 18.04 8.65
N SER A 506 23.90 17.04 9.42
CA SER A 506 25.34 16.73 9.58
C SER A 506 25.57 15.25 9.89
N PRO A 507 26.76 14.66 9.61
CA PRO A 507 27.13 13.36 10.16
C PRO A 507 27.06 13.43 11.69
N ILE A 508 26.48 12.42 12.32
CA ILE A 508 26.29 12.38 13.78
C ILE A 508 27.65 12.28 14.47
N GLN A 509 28.22 13.43 14.83
CA GLN A 509 29.21 13.52 15.90
C GLN A 509 28.60 12.81 17.13
N HIS A 510 29.40 11.98 17.80
CA HIS A 510 28.94 11.11 18.90
C HIS A 510 28.05 9.91 18.52
N LYS A 511 27.99 9.46 17.24
CA LYS A 511 27.26 8.22 16.85
C LYS A 511 27.54 7.06 17.81
N ASN A 512 28.80 6.72 18.06
CA ASN A 512 29.17 5.57 18.89
C ASN A 512 28.75 5.73 20.36
N GLU A 513 28.66 6.96 20.87
CA GLU A 513 28.21 7.24 22.24
C GLU A 513 26.69 7.13 22.36
N ILE A 514 25.96 7.60 21.35
CA ILE A 514 24.51 7.39 21.19
C ILE A 514 24.19 5.89 21.10
N LEU A 515 24.95 5.12 20.31
CA LEU A 515 24.82 3.66 20.23
C LEU A 515 25.09 3.00 21.57
N HIS A 516 26.21 3.31 22.21
CA HIS A 516 26.55 2.77 23.54
C HIS A 516 25.45 3.09 24.55
N LYS A 517 24.85 4.29 24.51
CA LYS A 517 23.76 4.70 25.40
C LYS A 517 22.45 3.94 25.12
N PHE A 518 22.08 3.76 23.86
CA PHE A 518 20.89 2.98 23.49
C PHE A 518 21.04 1.49 23.83
N HIS A 519 22.24 0.92 23.62
CA HIS A 519 22.51 -0.48 23.94
C HIS A 519 22.73 -0.73 25.45
N SER A 520 23.02 0.30 26.26
CA SER A 520 23.25 0.13 27.71
C SER A 520 21.99 -0.11 28.55
N ASN A 521 20.79 0.08 28.01
CA ASN A 521 19.54 -0.21 28.71
C ASN A 521 18.44 -0.69 27.74
N PRO A 522 17.83 -1.87 27.96
CA PRO A 522 16.77 -2.38 27.07
C PRO A 522 15.55 -1.45 26.97
N LYS A 523 15.28 -0.59 27.98
CA LYS A 523 14.14 0.33 27.93
C LYS A 523 14.17 1.26 26.70
N TYR A 524 15.36 1.60 26.21
CA TYR A 524 15.51 2.44 25.02
C TYR A 524 15.07 1.71 23.74
N LYS A 525 15.41 0.41 23.60
CA LYS A 525 14.92 -0.46 22.52
C LYS A 525 13.40 -0.60 22.54
N GLN A 526 12.86 -0.81 23.74
CA GLN A 526 11.43 -1.00 23.97
C GLN A 526 10.63 0.26 23.63
N ASN A 527 11.06 1.43 24.14
CA ASN A 527 10.45 2.72 23.80
C ASN A 527 10.54 3.03 22.29
N PHE A 528 11.60 2.58 21.61
CA PHE A 528 11.78 2.77 20.18
C PHE A 528 10.88 1.84 19.33
N ALA A 529 10.63 0.63 19.80
CA ALA A 529 9.70 -0.30 19.16
C ALA A 529 8.28 0.27 19.13
N LEU A 530 7.82 0.96 20.19
CA LEU A 530 6.56 1.72 20.19
C LEU A 530 6.59 2.89 19.19
N TYR A 531 7.66 3.69 19.18
CA TYR A 531 7.83 4.81 18.24
C TYR A 531 7.75 4.36 16.77
N SER A 532 8.14 3.13 16.46
CA SER A 532 8.21 2.62 15.09
C SER A 532 6.88 2.52 14.33
N ILE A 533 5.74 2.48 15.04
CA ILE A 533 4.42 2.19 14.47
C ILE A 533 3.85 3.40 13.72
N SER A 534 4.05 4.60 14.29
CA SER A 534 3.41 5.84 13.87
C SER A 534 4.26 7.11 14.09
N GLY A 535 5.36 7.00 14.83
CA GLY A 535 6.13 8.14 15.32
C GLY A 535 5.49 8.78 16.54
N ALA A 536 4.66 9.80 16.33
CA ALA A 536 4.05 10.61 17.39
C ALA A 536 2.53 10.42 17.46
N PHE A 537 2.03 10.09 18.65
CA PHE A 537 0.60 9.92 18.93
C PHE A 537 0.12 10.80 20.09
N ASN A 538 -1.20 10.91 20.25
CA ASN A 538 -1.81 11.79 21.24
C ASN A 538 -2.83 11.03 22.11
N ILE A 539 -2.87 11.36 23.40
CA ILE A 539 -3.96 10.96 24.30
C ILE A 539 -4.98 12.10 24.30
N PHE A 540 -6.22 11.82 23.91
CA PHE A 540 -7.33 12.77 23.85
C PHE A 540 -8.24 12.63 25.06
N TYR A 541 -8.83 13.74 25.51
CA TYR A 541 -9.66 13.80 26.72
C TYR A 541 -11.03 14.44 26.43
N ILE A 542 -12.09 13.78 26.89
CA ILE A 542 -13.48 14.28 26.83
C ILE A 542 -14.10 14.17 28.24
N PRO A 543 -14.68 15.25 28.81
CA PRO A 543 -15.44 15.17 30.05
C PRO A 543 -16.71 14.32 29.88
N SER A 544 -16.90 13.28 30.69
CA SER A 544 -18.18 12.55 30.72
C SER A 544 -19.17 13.16 31.72
N HIS A 545 -18.67 13.77 32.80
CA HIS A 545 -19.47 14.33 33.87
C HIS A 545 -18.96 15.70 34.33
N ILE A 546 -19.85 16.69 34.38
CA ILE A 546 -19.54 18.08 34.68
C ILE A 546 -20.49 18.56 35.78
N GLN A 547 -19.93 19.19 36.82
CA GLN A 547 -20.70 19.88 37.86
C GLN A 547 -20.63 21.39 37.60
N ILE A 548 -21.77 22.09 37.63
CA ILE A 548 -21.82 23.55 37.54
C ILE A 548 -22.43 24.09 38.83
N SER A 549 -21.70 24.98 39.51
CA SER A 549 -22.07 25.50 40.83
C SER A 549 -21.96 27.02 40.85
N ARG A 550 -22.99 27.70 41.37
CA ARG A 550 -22.90 29.12 41.72
C ARG A 550 -22.12 29.27 43.03
N VAL A 551 -21.04 30.04 43.00
CA VAL A 551 -20.21 30.36 44.15
C VAL A 551 -20.36 31.83 44.46
N THR A 552 -20.89 32.14 45.64
CA THR A 552 -21.01 33.51 46.15
C THR A 552 -19.93 33.72 47.20
N LYS A 553 -19.00 34.66 46.96
CA LYS A 553 -17.96 35.03 47.93
C LYS A 553 -18.32 36.38 48.57
N THR A 554 -18.27 36.39 49.90
CA THR A 554 -18.47 37.58 50.75
C THR A 554 -17.13 38.03 51.31
N TYR A 555 -16.46 38.91 50.58
CA TYR A 555 -15.58 39.94 51.16
C TYR A 555 -16.31 41.29 51.04
N ASP A 556 -15.62 42.42 51.13
CA ASP A 556 -16.22 43.78 51.15
C ASP A 556 -17.07 44.16 49.91
N TYR A 557 -17.10 43.27 48.90
CA TYR A 557 -17.99 43.33 47.75
C TYR A 557 -18.64 41.95 47.53
N HIS A 558 -19.96 41.93 47.31
CA HIS A 558 -20.69 40.72 46.96
C HIS A 558 -20.43 40.31 45.50
N PHE A 559 -19.65 39.26 45.29
CA PHE A 559 -19.47 38.66 43.97
C PHE A 559 -20.05 37.24 43.93
N SER A 560 -20.94 36.99 42.96
CA SER A 560 -21.47 35.67 42.64
C SER A 560 -21.02 35.29 41.23
N PHE A 561 -20.39 34.13 41.09
CA PHE A 561 -19.88 33.63 39.82
C PHE A 561 -20.22 32.14 39.67
N LEU A 562 -20.36 31.69 38.42
CA LEU A 562 -20.56 30.28 38.11
C LEU A 562 -19.21 29.60 37.90
N TYR A 563 -19.05 28.42 38.49
CA TYR A 563 -17.86 27.58 38.40
C TYR A 563 -18.25 26.22 37.83
N ALA A 564 -17.62 25.82 36.73
CA ALA A 564 -17.80 24.53 36.09
C ALA A 564 -16.58 23.64 36.35
N ALA A 565 -16.81 22.39 36.79
CA ALA A 565 -15.79 21.42 37.11
C ALA A 565 -16.01 20.11 36.34
N CYS A 566 -15.01 19.67 35.59
CA CYS A 566 -14.96 18.33 35.01
C CYS A 566 -14.69 17.30 36.12
N LYS A 567 -15.71 16.54 36.53
CA LYS A 567 -15.62 15.56 37.62
C LYS A 567 -15.20 14.16 37.16
N LYS A 568 -15.55 13.81 35.92
CA LYS A 568 -15.05 12.59 35.24
C LYS A 568 -14.66 12.93 33.81
N VAL A 569 -13.56 12.35 33.38
CA VAL A 569 -12.97 12.50 32.05
C VAL A 569 -12.67 11.11 31.51
N ARG A 570 -12.99 10.87 30.25
CA ARG A 570 -12.56 9.66 29.53
C ARG A 570 -11.39 10.03 28.62
N ALA A 571 -10.32 9.28 28.73
CA ALA A 571 -9.13 9.40 27.91
C ALA A 571 -9.04 8.25 26.91
N PHE A 572 -8.51 8.50 25.71
CA PHE A 572 -8.35 7.50 24.65
C PHE A 572 -7.21 7.90 23.73
N ILE A 573 -6.62 6.94 23.03
CA ILE A 573 -5.65 7.23 21.97
C ILE A 573 -6.39 7.23 20.63
N ILE A 574 -6.17 8.27 19.84
CA ILE A 574 -6.30 8.20 18.38
C ILE A 574 -4.91 8.48 17.81
N ASP A 575 -4.50 7.58 16.94
CA ASP A 575 -3.26 7.61 16.18
C ASP A 575 -3.57 7.17 14.75
N THR A 576 -2.62 7.28 13.83
CA THR A 576 -2.87 7.15 12.39
C THR A 576 -1.74 6.42 11.67
N VAL A 577 -2.04 5.21 11.17
CA VAL A 577 -1.32 4.66 10.00
C VAL A 577 -1.93 5.29 8.74
N ASN A 578 -1.83 6.61 8.69
CA ASN A 578 -2.24 7.42 7.56
C ASN A 578 -1.06 8.33 7.21
N PHE A 579 -0.70 8.35 5.93
CA PHE A 579 0.46 9.09 5.47
C PHE A 579 0.10 10.48 4.92
N ASN A 580 -1.12 10.96 5.17
CA ASN A 580 -1.69 12.21 4.68
C ASN A 580 -1.45 13.40 5.60
N ASN A 581 -0.21 13.60 6.04
CA ASN A 581 0.20 14.94 6.44
C ASN A 581 0.30 15.78 5.17
N ASP A 582 -0.66 16.69 4.97
CA ASP A 582 -0.61 17.71 3.92
C ASP A 582 0.25 18.91 4.33
N ASP A 583 0.34 19.20 5.64
CA ASP A 583 1.22 20.24 6.20
C ASP A 583 1.98 19.77 7.47
N ASP A 584 3.18 20.35 7.66
CA ASP A 584 3.96 20.51 8.91
C ASP A 584 4.40 19.33 9.83
N SER A 585 4.18 18.04 9.50
CA SER A 585 5.01 16.98 10.13
C SER A 585 5.38 15.79 9.22
N ASP A 586 6.59 15.82 8.64
CA ASP A 586 7.16 14.65 7.96
C ASP A 586 7.88 13.76 8.99
N GLN A 587 7.16 12.79 9.54
CA GLN A 587 7.63 11.92 10.64
C GLN A 587 8.40 10.71 10.09
N PRO A 588 9.50 10.26 10.72
CA PRO A 588 10.31 9.16 10.21
C PRO A 588 9.73 7.79 10.57
N ILE A 589 9.17 7.08 9.58
CA ILE A 589 8.62 5.73 9.73
C ILE A 589 9.57 4.70 9.08
N GLY A 590 9.89 3.68 9.88
CA GLY A 590 10.80 2.55 9.67
C GLY A 590 11.83 2.56 8.53
N VAL A 591 13.10 2.84 8.86
CA VAL A 591 14.25 1.98 8.48
C VAL A 591 15.23 2.03 9.64
N TRP A 592 15.33 0.95 10.41
CA TRP A 592 16.11 0.90 11.65
C TRP A 592 16.84 -0.44 11.80
N ASP A 593 17.94 -0.44 12.55
CA ASP A 593 18.80 -1.61 12.77
C ASP A 593 19.06 -1.81 14.29
N TYR A 594 18.41 -2.83 14.86
CA TYR A 594 18.34 -3.16 16.29
C TYR A 594 19.70 -3.36 16.97
N GLU A 595 20.71 -3.69 16.18
CA GLU A 595 22.03 -4.09 16.67
C GLU A 595 23.07 -2.99 16.59
N ASN A 596 22.87 -1.98 15.71
CA ASN A 596 23.83 -0.90 15.50
C ASN A 596 23.17 0.50 15.52
N VAL A 597 21.90 0.62 15.96
CA VAL A 597 20.95 1.75 15.76
C VAL A 597 21.25 2.55 14.51
N GLY A 598 21.43 1.78 13.43
CA GLY A 598 21.86 2.29 12.15
C GLY A 598 20.65 2.72 11.35
N PHE A 599 20.23 3.97 11.51
CA PHE A 599 19.84 4.65 10.28
C PHE A 599 21.11 4.70 9.41
N ASP A 600 21.12 4.01 8.27
CA ASP A 600 22.30 3.97 7.40
C ASP A 600 22.41 5.27 6.58
N LEU A 601 22.80 6.32 7.31
CA LEU A 601 23.16 7.65 6.85
C LEU A 601 24.42 7.65 5.96
N PHE A 602 24.92 6.49 5.52
CA PHE A 602 26.02 6.37 4.58
C PHE A 602 25.58 5.67 3.31
N TYR A 603 25.15 4.41 3.37
CA TYR A 603 24.76 3.65 2.18
C TYR A 603 23.42 4.10 1.60
N SER A 604 22.44 4.54 2.39
CA SER A 604 21.19 5.10 1.85
C SER A 604 21.42 6.47 1.20
N ILE A 605 22.38 7.25 1.72
CA ILE A 605 22.83 8.51 1.12
C ILE A 605 23.60 8.26 -0.19
N ILE A 606 24.45 7.23 -0.23
CA ILE A 606 25.20 6.87 -1.45
C ILE A 606 24.23 6.39 -2.55
N GLN A 607 23.32 5.48 -2.23
CA GLN A 607 22.34 4.95 -3.20
C GLN A 607 21.44 6.05 -3.79
N TYR A 608 21.03 7.06 -3.01
CA TYR A 608 20.27 8.20 -3.55
C TYR A 608 21.14 9.27 -4.24
N ARG A 609 22.40 9.46 -3.81
CA ARG A 609 23.34 10.32 -4.56
C ARG A 609 23.61 9.79 -5.96
N GLN A 610 23.64 8.46 -6.13
CA GLN A 610 23.67 7.81 -7.44
C GLN A 610 22.35 8.04 -8.21
N SER A 611 21.20 8.18 -7.53
CA SER A 611 19.88 8.35 -8.15
C SER A 611 19.40 9.80 -8.37
N ARG A 612 20.26 10.83 -8.25
CA ARG A 612 19.91 12.22 -8.61
C ARG A 612 20.87 12.84 -9.63
N ILE A 613 20.60 12.59 -10.91
CA ILE A 613 21.14 13.39 -12.00
C ILE A 613 20.37 14.71 -12.10
N PHE A 614 20.94 15.79 -11.58
CA PHE A 614 20.71 17.14 -12.08
C PHE A 614 22.06 17.73 -12.51
N GLY A 615 22.10 18.37 -13.68
CA GLY A 615 23.33 18.67 -14.43
C GLY A 615 24.21 19.79 -13.88
N GLY A 616 24.73 19.64 -12.65
CA GLY A 616 25.71 20.55 -12.05
C GLY A 616 26.90 19.79 -11.46
N LYS A 617 28.12 20.17 -11.85
CA LYS A 617 29.37 19.67 -11.22
C LYS A 617 29.53 20.29 -9.83
N SER A 618 28.78 19.80 -8.85
CA SER A 618 28.91 20.22 -7.44
C SER A 618 30.07 19.51 -6.76
N SER A 619 31.22 20.18 -6.67
CA SER A 619 32.45 19.64 -6.07
C SER A 619 32.51 19.83 -4.55
N SER A 620 31.62 19.17 -3.78
CA SER A 620 31.82 18.87 -2.35
C SER A 620 30.76 17.89 -1.80
N PRO A 621 31.12 16.87 -0.99
CA PRO A 621 30.19 15.80 -0.58
C PRO A 621 29.32 16.14 0.65
N VAL A 622 28.43 17.13 0.56
CA VAL A 622 27.45 17.45 1.64
C VAL A 622 26.40 16.33 1.79
N PRO A 623 26.21 15.72 2.98
CA PRO A 623 25.31 14.56 3.15
C PRO A 623 23.83 14.94 3.06
N PHE A 624 23.03 14.08 2.42
CA PHE A 624 21.58 14.23 2.26
C PHE A 624 20.88 12.99 2.83
N SER A 625 20.18 13.13 3.96
CA SER A 625 19.58 12.03 4.71
C SER A 625 18.36 11.40 4.02
N PHE A 626 18.24 10.06 4.05
CA PHE A 626 17.10 9.33 3.47
C PHE A 626 16.19 8.66 4.49
N PHE A 627 15.75 9.47 5.46
CA PHE A 627 14.62 9.11 6.29
C PHE A 627 13.45 8.71 5.38
N LEU A 628 13.00 7.46 5.48
CA LEU A 628 11.64 7.16 5.07
C LEU A 628 10.74 7.92 6.03
N TYR A 629 9.91 8.76 5.44
CA TYR A 629 9.03 9.69 6.12
C TYR A 629 7.61 9.44 5.63
N ASN A 630 6.62 9.97 6.33
CA ASN A 630 5.23 9.82 5.92
C ASN A 630 4.98 10.32 4.48
N SER A 631 5.62 11.41 4.06
CA SER A 631 5.55 11.89 2.68
C SER A 631 6.15 10.94 1.63
N HIS A 632 6.99 9.97 2.01
CA HIS A 632 7.53 8.95 1.11
C HIS A 632 6.53 7.81 0.86
N PHE A 633 5.84 7.34 1.89
CA PHE A 633 4.70 6.42 1.75
C PHE A 633 3.56 7.06 0.94
N LYS A 634 3.22 8.33 1.24
CA LYS A 634 2.24 9.14 0.49
C LYS A 634 2.58 9.25 -1.01
N LYS A 635 3.87 9.39 -1.37
CA LYS A 635 4.32 9.39 -2.77
C LYS A 635 4.11 8.02 -3.43
N SER A 636 4.36 6.91 -2.73
CA SER A 636 4.13 5.56 -3.28
C SER A 636 2.65 5.27 -3.61
N GLN A 637 1.70 5.80 -2.83
CA GLN A 637 0.26 5.76 -3.15
C GLN A 637 -0.09 6.47 -4.48
N THR A 638 0.77 7.34 -5.01
CA THR A 638 0.58 7.97 -6.34
C THR A 638 1.09 7.11 -7.50
N HIS A 639 1.72 5.97 -7.19
CA HIS A 639 2.30 5.05 -8.16
C HIS A 639 1.70 3.64 -8.04
N PHE A 640 1.18 3.26 -6.87
CA PHE A 640 0.55 1.97 -6.58
C PHE A 640 -0.89 2.18 -6.09
N ASN A 641 -1.84 1.35 -6.55
CA ASN A 641 -3.21 1.33 -6.00
C ASN A 641 -3.28 0.52 -4.68
N LEU A 642 -2.21 0.57 -3.88
CA LEU A 642 -2.08 -0.07 -2.58
C LEU A 642 -1.59 0.96 -1.55
N GLY A 643 -1.72 0.65 -0.26
CA GLY A 643 -1.44 1.59 0.82
C GLY A 643 -2.73 2.10 1.47
N LEU A 644 -3.45 1.22 2.16
CA LEU A 644 -4.70 1.49 2.83
C LEU A 644 -4.50 2.33 4.08
N ASP A 645 -4.79 3.63 4.02
CA ASP A 645 -4.75 4.50 5.19
C ASP A 645 -5.81 4.09 6.24
N PHE A 646 -5.41 3.91 7.49
CA PHE A 646 -6.31 3.59 8.61
C PHE A 646 -5.91 4.27 9.94
N PHE A 647 -6.84 4.32 10.88
CA PHE A 647 -6.60 4.84 12.23
C PHE A 647 -6.23 3.74 13.23
N LEU A 648 -5.44 4.09 14.22
CA LEU A 648 -5.15 3.31 15.42
C LEU A 648 -5.96 3.91 16.58
N TYR A 649 -6.87 3.13 17.18
CA TYR A 649 -7.60 3.54 18.38
C TYR A 649 -7.15 2.73 19.60
N SER A 650 -7.26 3.29 20.80
CA SER A 650 -7.27 2.45 21.99
C SER A 650 -8.54 1.58 22.03
N SER A 651 -8.40 0.31 22.41
CA SER A 651 -9.51 -0.67 22.49
C SER A 651 -10.66 -0.20 23.38
N THR A 652 -10.33 0.54 24.43
CA THR A 652 -11.22 1.05 25.47
C THR A 652 -10.87 2.50 25.81
N PHE A 653 -11.78 3.16 26.53
CA PHE A 653 -11.47 4.41 27.23
C PHE A 653 -10.78 4.12 28.56
N LEU A 654 -9.77 4.92 28.88
CA LEU A 654 -9.22 5.06 30.22
C LEU A 654 -10.07 6.08 30.99
N ASP A 655 -10.85 5.61 31.98
CA ASP A 655 -11.66 6.47 32.83
C ASP A 655 -10.79 7.14 33.91
N ILE A 656 -10.87 8.47 34.02
CA ILE A 656 -10.09 9.28 34.98
C ILE A 656 -11.06 10.16 35.78
N ALA A 657 -11.05 10.02 37.11
CA ALA A 657 -11.80 10.89 38.02
C ALA A 657 -10.93 12.07 38.47
N SER A 658 -11.56 13.22 38.77
CA SER A 658 -10.89 14.27 39.54
C SER A 658 -10.90 13.91 41.03
N GLU A 659 -9.73 13.62 41.60
CA GLU A 659 -9.50 13.96 43.01
C GLU A 659 -9.55 15.50 43.16
N GLU A 660 -9.99 15.98 44.33
CA GLU A 660 -10.73 17.26 44.48
C GLU A 660 -10.08 18.56 43.96
#